data_AF-G2DYE9-F1
#
_entry.id   AF-G2DYE9-F1
#
_cell.length_a   1.000
_cell.length_b   1.000
_cell.length_c   1.000
_cell.angle_alpha   90.00
_cell.angle_beta   90.00
_cell.angle_gamma   90.00
#
_symmetry.space_group_name_H-M   'P 1'
#
loop_
_entity.id
_entity.type
_entity.pdbx_description
1 polymer ?
#
loop_
_entity_poly.entity_id
_entity_poly.type
_entity_poly.pdbx_seq_one_letter_code
_entity_poly.pdbx_strand_id
1 'polypeptide(L)'
;MLNWTSGCRSCLAVGLCSLLNLSFAAAAPRLPVSPPAAWLGAEVSAYAAATGAFEIDPADRETARLFYRTVFAASETVAADWNGDLANCIPGSVSDAYQQATIRRVNWFRAMAGVPADIALDAAFSVKAQQAALMMSSNEQLSHDPPGSWSCYSPDGAEAAGNSNLSLGNAGPDAVFSQFRDTGASNARVGHRRWILYPQTQRMGAGSVPGADGQWAANALWVFDEHAWDARPPVRDGLIAWPPPGYVPYQTLFPRWSLSYDDADFSSASVTMTHEGVPVAVQVEPYFEGYGENTLVWMPEPYQDGETWSRPDADEQYQVTVSDVIVDGASRDFVYEVTVFDPDVKGADYRPQTITGPSNLQLGSAAEFDFSSVAGATGYQWRLAGASLYRAYHDAESGLGDLEADDSSGYAVVTQERAASGAASFHFAHPRPPGDAVLTFAPTFVPRPGAQLVFSSWLGWATENQVATLEVSEDDGLSWSPLWELPGNDSAQAGGFAQTTVSLDDYAGRAIRLRFDYRYLGGIYYFQTHANAGWFIDDIELVEVDALSAGDPQSTDTDSSFTFVPAKAGSLLVQVRPLLFGDYPGEWSPVETLVVSGDTTTDRDSTDWRVAEIYVATLGYAPDHQGLQYWVDNIETLPKWTPETVAQSFFDQPLVQAQYPAEAGDEALIEALYRNLFGREVDSEGLAYWLDELGQGRMARNQMIIALINGGWANTSPEAQLDMLRFGNRIRVALAFAQYQADHGILYAELSAADRESLRQAGRDILLGVTSEADTREAAIAEIPSRLAALVD
;
A
#
# COMPACT_ATOMS: atom_id res chain seq x y z
N MET A 1 42.79 56.86 -15.18
CA MET A 1 42.72 57.98 -14.22
C MET A 1 41.26 58.20 -13.85
N LEU A 2 40.96 58.20 -12.54
CA LEU A 2 39.79 58.76 -11.83
C LEU A 2 38.40 58.16 -12.16
N ASN A 3 37.83 57.28 -11.31
CA ASN A 3 37.07 57.47 -10.05
C ASN A 3 35.57 57.82 -10.19
N TRP A 4 34.73 56.80 -9.89
CA TRP A 4 33.47 56.76 -9.13
C TRP A 4 32.48 57.95 -9.18
N THR A 5 31.21 57.67 -9.54
CA THR A 5 30.05 57.79 -8.61
C THR A 5 28.79 57.07 -9.14
N SER A 6 28.06 56.54 -8.17
CA SER A 6 26.84 55.73 -8.16
C SER A 6 25.57 56.41 -8.71
N GLY A 7 24.62 55.61 -9.23
CA GLY A 7 23.18 55.92 -9.15
C GLY A 7 22.40 55.89 -10.46
N CYS A 8 21.82 54.73 -10.81
CA CYS A 8 20.39 54.53 -11.17
C CYS A 8 20.23 53.14 -11.81
N ARG A 9 20.12 52.11 -10.96
CA ARG A 9 19.45 50.86 -11.27
C ARG A 9 17.96 51.12 -11.05
N SER A 10 17.19 51.27 -12.13
CA SER A 10 15.72 51.23 -12.20
C SER A 10 15.30 51.78 -13.57
N CYS A 11 15.41 50.99 -14.65
CA CYS A 11 14.74 51.27 -15.95
C CYS A 11 14.88 50.18 -17.03
N LEU A 12 15.42 48.98 -16.76
CA LEU A 12 15.72 48.00 -17.82
C LEU A 12 14.88 46.71 -17.80
N ALA A 13 13.78 46.66 -17.03
CA ALA A 13 12.94 45.46 -16.93
C ALA A 13 11.53 45.58 -17.56
N VAL A 14 11.17 46.69 -18.23
CA VAL A 14 9.80 46.91 -18.77
C VAL A 14 9.81 47.15 -20.30
N GLY A 15 10.85 46.69 -21.00
CA GLY A 15 11.18 47.21 -22.32
C GLY A 15 11.16 46.24 -23.49
N LEU A 16 10.56 45.05 -23.41
CA LEU A 16 10.52 44.11 -24.55
C LEU A 16 9.42 43.03 -24.41
N CYS A 17 8.18 43.44 -24.16
CA CYS A 17 7.02 42.54 -24.34
C CYS A 17 5.78 43.33 -24.76
N SER A 18 5.87 44.05 -25.88
CA SER A 18 4.75 44.86 -26.39
C SER A 18 4.70 44.87 -27.91
N LEU A 19 4.81 43.70 -28.55
CA LEU A 19 4.41 43.54 -29.95
C LEU A 19 3.87 42.12 -30.13
N LEU A 20 2.59 41.93 -29.83
CA LEU A 20 1.62 41.06 -30.52
C LEU A 20 0.29 41.09 -29.73
N ASN A 21 -0.44 42.19 -29.87
CA ASN A 21 -1.87 42.22 -29.54
C ASN A 21 -2.60 41.42 -30.63
N LEU A 22 -2.74 40.11 -30.42
CA LEU A 22 -3.71 39.29 -31.14
C LEU A 22 -4.76 38.83 -30.14
N SER A 23 -5.84 39.61 -30.08
CA SER A 23 -7.09 39.24 -29.43
C SER A 23 -7.71 38.09 -30.23
N PHE A 24 -7.46 36.84 -29.82
CA PHE A 24 -8.26 35.70 -30.27
C PHE A 24 -9.29 35.36 -29.21
N ALA A 25 -10.50 35.86 -29.43
CA ALA A 25 -11.70 35.31 -28.85
C ALA A 25 -11.99 33.96 -29.53
N ALA A 26 -11.61 32.88 -28.89
CA ALA A 26 -12.23 31.58 -29.08
C ALA A 26 -12.58 31.08 -27.67
N ALA A 27 -13.85 30.78 -27.42
CA ALA A 27 -14.21 29.99 -26.26
C ALA A 27 -13.42 28.68 -26.38
N ALA A 28 -12.42 28.51 -25.52
CA ALA A 28 -11.63 27.30 -25.53
C ALA A 28 -12.58 26.13 -25.19
N PRO A 29 -12.56 25.03 -25.95
CA PRO A 29 -13.22 23.81 -25.49
C PRO A 29 -12.69 23.49 -24.10
N ARG A 30 -13.53 22.92 -23.22
CA ARG A 30 -13.07 22.37 -21.93
C ARG A 30 -11.89 21.45 -22.22
N LEU A 31 -10.67 21.92 -21.95
CA LEU A 31 -9.47 21.13 -22.15
C LEU A 31 -9.49 20.03 -21.09
N PRO A 32 -9.01 18.82 -21.43
CA PRO A 32 -8.92 17.74 -20.48
C PRO A 32 -8.09 18.21 -19.27
N VAL A 33 -8.56 17.80 -18.10
CA VAL A 33 -7.90 17.92 -16.80
C VAL A 33 -6.53 17.23 -16.89
N SER A 34 -5.74 17.19 -15.82
CA SER A 34 -4.73 16.12 -15.63
C SER A 34 -5.24 14.76 -16.14
N PRO A 35 -4.39 13.75 -16.40
CA PRO A 35 -4.89 12.38 -16.37
C PRO A 35 -5.80 12.31 -15.15
N PRO A 36 -7.11 12.02 -15.31
CA PRO A 36 -8.05 12.13 -14.20
C PRO A 36 -7.48 11.40 -13.00
N ALA A 37 -7.74 11.86 -11.78
CA ALA A 37 -7.28 11.22 -10.54
C ALA A 37 -7.42 9.67 -10.59
N ALA A 38 -8.40 9.18 -11.35
CA ALA A 38 -8.57 7.81 -11.84
C ALA A 38 -7.33 7.07 -12.40
N TRP A 39 -6.31 7.72 -12.97
CA TRP A 39 -5.09 7.05 -13.48
C TRP A 39 -4.10 6.70 -12.37
N LEU A 40 -4.22 7.33 -11.21
CA LEU A 40 -3.32 7.15 -10.07
C LEU A 40 -4.02 6.55 -8.85
N GLY A 41 -5.36 6.63 -8.81
CA GLY A 41 -6.22 6.05 -7.80
C GLY A 41 -5.93 6.47 -6.36
N ALA A 42 -5.01 7.40 -6.14
CA ALA A 42 -4.46 7.67 -4.83
C ALA A 42 -5.45 8.49 -4.00
N GLU A 43 -6.01 7.92 -2.93
CA GLU A 43 -6.50 8.73 -1.80
C GLU A 43 -5.31 9.04 -0.90
N VAL A 44 -4.65 10.17 -1.15
CA VAL A 44 -3.46 10.52 -0.37
C VAL A 44 -3.90 11.14 0.95
N SER A 45 -3.91 10.32 1.99
CA SER A 45 -3.88 10.78 3.38
C SER A 45 -2.58 11.56 3.68
N ALA A 46 -2.70 12.62 4.47
CA ALA A 46 -1.79 13.69 4.87
C ALA A 46 -0.34 13.33 5.33
N TYR A 47 0.41 12.49 4.61
CA TYR A 47 1.63 11.85 5.17
C TYR A 47 2.99 12.26 4.60
N ALA A 48 3.11 13.14 3.61
CA ALA A 48 4.44 13.54 3.11
C ALA A 48 4.67 15.05 3.21
N ALA A 49 5.50 15.47 4.17
CA ALA A 49 5.87 16.86 4.39
C ALA A 49 6.91 17.36 3.38
N ALA A 50 7.74 16.47 2.82
CA ALA A 50 8.72 16.86 1.82
C ALA A 50 8.04 17.33 0.53
N THR A 51 8.37 18.52 0.04
CA THR A 51 7.79 19.09 -1.19
C THR A 51 8.83 19.37 -2.27
N GLY A 52 10.10 19.14 -1.99
CA GLY A 52 11.23 19.42 -2.87
C GLY A 52 12.54 18.90 -2.29
N ALA A 53 13.66 19.41 -2.82
CA ALA A 53 14.99 18.84 -2.68
C ALA A 53 15.07 17.39 -3.17
N PHE A 54 14.26 17.07 -4.19
CA PHE A 54 14.24 15.74 -4.80
C PHE A 54 15.45 15.52 -5.70
N GLU A 55 16.14 14.41 -5.49
CA GLU A 55 17.20 13.91 -6.36
C GLU A 55 16.81 12.52 -6.85
N ILE A 56 16.86 12.31 -8.16
CA ILE A 56 16.52 11.02 -8.78
C ILE A 56 17.49 10.70 -9.92
N ASP A 57 17.73 9.42 -10.12
CA ASP A 57 18.39 8.88 -11.32
C ASP A 57 17.37 8.13 -12.18
N PRO A 58 16.84 8.73 -13.27
CA PRO A 58 15.91 8.08 -14.17
C PRO A 58 16.54 6.94 -14.96
N ALA A 59 17.86 6.70 -14.89
CA ALA A 59 18.44 5.49 -15.48
C ALA A 59 18.09 4.21 -14.71
N ASP A 60 17.61 4.34 -13.46
CA ASP A 60 17.11 3.24 -12.64
C ASP A 60 15.57 3.18 -12.74
N ARG A 61 15.05 2.10 -13.33
CA ARG A 61 13.62 1.96 -13.65
C ARG A 61 12.79 1.94 -12.37
N GLU A 62 13.21 1.18 -11.38
CA GLU A 62 12.51 1.08 -10.11
C GLU A 62 12.49 2.41 -9.35
N THR A 63 13.59 3.17 -9.37
CA THR A 63 13.64 4.52 -8.79
C THR A 63 12.66 5.47 -9.49
N ALA A 64 12.60 5.44 -10.83
CA ALA A 64 11.64 6.24 -11.60
C ALA A 64 10.19 5.82 -11.30
N ARG A 65 9.92 4.52 -11.20
CA ARG A 65 8.61 3.96 -10.83
C ARG A 65 8.18 4.42 -9.44
N LEU A 66 9.05 4.27 -8.46
CA LEU A 66 8.79 4.67 -7.08
C LEU A 66 8.58 6.18 -6.97
N PHE A 67 9.37 7.00 -7.67
CA PHE A 67 9.21 8.47 -7.65
C PHE A 67 7.85 8.91 -8.23
N TYR A 68 7.35 8.20 -9.24
CA TYR A 68 5.99 8.40 -9.74
C TYR A 68 4.93 7.92 -8.74
N ARG A 69 5.01 6.67 -8.29
CA ARG A 69 4.01 6.08 -7.39
C ARG A 69 3.93 6.73 -6.01
N THR A 70 5.00 7.37 -5.56
CA THR A 70 5.03 8.04 -4.25
C THR A 70 4.88 9.55 -4.38
N VAL A 71 5.84 10.24 -5.01
CA VAL A 71 5.91 11.71 -5.01
C VAL A 71 4.92 12.34 -5.99
N PHE A 72 4.77 11.79 -7.21
CA PHE A 72 3.77 12.31 -8.15
C PHE A 72 2.36 12.06 -7.62
N ALA A 73 2.08 10.81 -7.23
CA ALA A 73 0.79 10.38 -6.71
C ALA A 73 0.36 11.18 -5.48
N ALA A 74 1.29 11.55 -4.59
CA ALA A 74 0.98 12.31 -3.38
C ALA A 74 0.31 13.68 -3.63
N SER A 75 0.43 14.23 -4.84
CA SER A 75 -0.22 15.50 -5.24
C SER A 75 -1.63 15.31 -5.79
N GLU A 76 -2.09 14.08 -5.98
CA GLU A 76 -3.44 13.77 -6.45
C GLU A 76 -4.47 13.86 -5.31
N THR A 77 -5.74 14.07 -5.67
CA THR A 77 -6.92 14.09 -4.78
C THR A 77 -6.87 15.01 -3.56
N VAL A 78 -5.93 15.96 -3.51
CA VAL A 78 -5.84 16.92 -2.40
C VAL A 78 -6.94 17.98 -2.54
N ALA A 79 -7.81 18.08 -1.53
CA ALA A 79 -8.88 19.06 -1.50
C ALA A 79 -8.33 20.50 -1.43
N ALA A 80 -8.88 21.38 -2.29
CA ALA A 80 -8.45 22.77 -2.36
C ALA A 80 -8.90 23.60 -1.14
N ASP A 81 -10.05 23.27 -0.53
CA ASP A 81 -10.69 23.99 0.58
C ASP A 81 -10.68 25.52 0.43
N TRP A 82 -10.98 25.99 -0.78
CA TRP A 82 -10.95 27.41 -1.07
C TRP A 82 -12.05 28.16 -0.31
N ASN A 83 -11.65 29.22 0.40
CA ASN A 83 -12.55 29.99 1.28
C ASN A 83 -12.87 31.41 0.76
N GLY A 84 -12.61 31.68 -0.53
CA GLY A 84 -12.87 32.97 -1.15
C GLY A 84 -14.30 33.13 -1.67
N ASP A 85 -14.56 34.27 -2.32
CA ASP A 85 -15.86 34.64 -2.88
C ASP A 85 -15.67 35.48 -4.15
N LEU A 86 -16.02 34.91 -5.30
CA LEU A 86 -15.95 35.60 -6.60
C LEU A 86 -16.90 36.79 -6.70
N ALA A 87 -18.11 36.68 -6.16
CA ALA A 87 -19.15 37.71 -6.30
C ALA A 87 -18.78 38.99 -5.54
N ASN A 88 -18.08 38.84 -4.41
CA ASN A 88 -17.65 39.95 -3.56
C ASN A 88 -16.16 40.31 -3.74
N CYS A 89 -15.48 39.72 -4.73
CA CYS A 89 -14.06 39.90 -4.98
C CYS A 89 -13.17 39.64 -3.75
N ILE A 90 -13.45 38.57 -3.02
CA ILE A 90 -12.66 38.10 -1.88
C ILE A 90 -11.74 36.99 -2.40
N PRO A 91 -10.42 37.21 -2.50
CA PRO A 91 -9.49 36.21 -3.04
C PRO A 91 -9.47 34.90 -2.25
N GLY A 92 -9.67 34.98 -0.95
CA GLY A 92 -9.54 33.84 -0.02
C GLY A 92 -8.14 33.24 -0.04
N SER A 93 -8.08 31.97 0.33
CA SER A 93 -6.92 31.08 0.22
C SER A 93 -7.41 29.65 -0.02
N VAL A 94 -6.53 28.81 -0.53
CA VAL A 94 -6.67 27.34 -0.53
C VAL A 94 -5.98 26.76 0.72
N SER A 95 -6.17 25.45 0.98
CA SER A 95 -5.49 24.76 2.08
C SER A 95 -3.96 24.72 1.89
N ASP A 96 -3.22 24.64 3.00
CA ASP A 96 -1.77 24.45 2.97
C ASP A 96 -1.37 23.15 2.28
N ALA A 97 -2.16 22.08 2.47
CA ALA A 97 -1.96 20.79 1.80
C ALA A 97 -2.05 20.94 0.27
N TYR A 98 -3.00 21.72 -0.24
CA TYR A 98 -3.15 21.96 -1.68
C TYR A 98 -2.01 22.79 -2.26
N GLN A 99 -1.50 23.78 -1.51
CA GLN A 99 -0.30 24.54 -1.87
C GLN A 99 0.94 23.63 -1.92
N GLN A 100 1.12 22.77 -0.90
CA GLN A 100 2.19 21.78 -0.85
C GLN A 100 2.11 20.78 -2.02
N ALA A 101 0.91 20.29 -2.34
CA ALA A 101 0.69 19.42 -3.50
C ALA A 101 1.05 20.13 -4.83
N THR A 102 0.71 21.41 -4.94
CA THR A 102 1.00 22.23 -6.14
C THR A 102 2.51 22.37 -6.35
N ILE A 103 3.26 22.74 -5.31
CA ILE A 103 4.71 22.91 -5.42
C ILE A 103 5.47 21.57 -5.51
N ARG A 104 4.95 20.51 -4.88
CA ARG A 104 5.47 19.14 -5.06
C ARG A 104 5.39 18.72 -6.53
N ARG A 105 4.28 19.02 -7.24
CA ARG A 105 4.15 18.73 -8.68
C ARG A 105 5.18 19.49 -9.52
N VAL A 106 5.46 20.75 -9.18
CA VAL A 106 6.55 21.54 -9.80
C VAL A 106 7.90 20.85 -9.60
N ASN A 107 8.23 20.51 -8.35
CA ASN A 107 9.51 19.91 -8.01
C ASN A 107 9.67 18.49 -8.57
N TRP A 108 8.58 17.73 -8.72
CA TRP A 108 8.62 16.43 -9.39
C TRP A 108 9.08 16.55 -10.85
N PHE A 109 8.49 17.47 -11.62
CA PHE A 109 8.89 17.71 -13.02
C PHE A 109 10.33 18.20 -13.11
N ARG A 110 10.74 19.08 -12.19
CA ARG A 110 12.11 19.60 -12.12
C ARG A 110 13.14 18.49 -11.84
N ALA A 111 12.86 17.60 -10.90
CA ALA A 111 13.72 16.47 -10.57
C ALA A 111 13.87 15.49 -11.74
N MET A 112 12.75 15.13 -12.40
CA MET A 112 12.77 14.30 -13.60
C MET A 112 13.62 14.92 -14.71
N ALA A 113 13.45 16.21 -14.98
CA ALA A 113 14.21 16.96 -15.99
C ALA A 113 15.68 17.24 -15.60
N GLY A 114 16.12 16.86 -14.39
CA GLY A 114 17.50 17.03 -13.94
C GLY A 114 17.89 18.46 -13.55
N VAL A 115 16.91 19.32 -13.22
CA VAL A 115 17.16 20.68 -12.71
C VAL A 115 16.92 20.75 -11.19
N PRO A 116 17.51 21.71 -10.45
CA PRO A 116 17.33 21.81 -9.00
C PRO A 116 15.85 21.79 -8.58
N ALA A 117 15.45 20.81 -7.79
CA ALA A 117 14.05 20.50 -7.49
C ALA A 117 13.65 20.89 -6.06
N ASP A 118 14.13 22.04 -5.59
CA ASP A 118 13.96 22.58 -4.24
C ASP A 118 13.17 23.90 -4.21
N ILE A 119 12.28 24.11 -5.18
CA ILE A 119 11.45 25.32 -5.22
C ILE A 119 10.60 25.39 -3.95
N ALA A 120 10.73 26.51 -3.25
CA ALA A 120 9.86 26.86 -2.13
C ALA A 120 8.80 27.88 -2.54
N LEU A 121 7.61 27.80 -1.94
CA LEU A 121 6.59 28.82 -2.10
C LEU A 121 6.93 30.07 -1.28
N ASP A 122 7.02 31.21 -1.96
CA ASP A 122 7.06 32.52 -1.35
C ASP A 122 5.63 32.96 -0.99
N ALA A 123 5.43 33.31 0.29
CA ALA A 123 4.12 33.67 0.81
C ALA A 123 3.58 34.96 0.17
N ALA A 124 4.44 35.93 -0.13
CA ALA A 124 4.01 37.19 -0.74
C ALA A 124 3.63 36.96 -2.22
N PHE A 125 4.41 36.18 -2.97
CA PHE A 125 4.06 35.81 -4.34
C PHE A 125 2.74 35.03 -4.38
N SER A 126 2.53 34.10 -3.45
CA SER A 126 1.31 33.28 -3.38
C SER A 126 0.06 34.12 -3.08
N VAL A 127 0.16 35.10 -2.17
CA VAL A 127 -0.95 36.04 -1.91
C VAL A 127 -1.32 36.86 -3.15
N LYS A 128 -0.33 37.33 -3.92
CA LYS A 128 -0.59 38.07 -5.16
C LYS A 128 -1.14 37.15 -6.26
N ALA A 129 -0.57 35.95 -6.39
CA ALA A 129 -1.04 34.93 -7.33
C ALA A 129 -2.49 34.52 -7.05
N GLN A 130 -2.92 34.46 -5.78
CA GLN A 130 -4.32 34.19 -5.43
C GLN A 130 -5.27 35.27 -5.94
N GLN A 131 -4.84 36.54 -5.92
CA GLN A 131 -5.60 37.65 -6.53
C GLN A 131 -5.63 37.55 -8.05
N ALA A 132 -4.53 37.16 -8.68
CA ALA A 132 -4.48 36.91 -10.13
C ALA A 132 -5.44 35.78 -10.54
N ALA A 133 -5.43 34.65 -9.83
CA ALA A 133 -6.35 33.54 -10.08
C ALA A 133 -7.82 33.96 -9.95
N LEU A 134 -8.15 34.77 -8.94
CA LEU A 134 -9.49 35.37 -8.78
C LEU A 134 -9.86 36.25 -9.98
N MET A 135 -8.94 37.09 -10.46
CA MET A 135 -9.16 37.92 -11.65
C MET A 135 -9.42 37.07 -12.90
N MET A 136 -8.62 36.04 -13.15
CA MET A 136 -8.79 35.16 -14.31
C MET A 136 -10.12 34.41 -14.25
N SER A 137 -10.47 33.88 -13.07
CA SER A 137 -11.73 33.17 -12.84
C SER A 137 -12.95 34.09 -13.00
N SER A 138 -12.93 35.29 -12.40
CA SER A 138 -14.03 36.27 -12.43
C SER A 138 -14.34 36.79 -13.84
N ASN A 139 -13.33 36.84 -14.71
CA ASN A 139 -13.48 37.35 -16.08
C ASN A 139 -13.52 36.22 -17.12
N GLU A 140 -13.41 34.96 -16.70
CA GLU A 140 -13.38 33.78 -17.57
C GLU A 140 -12.36 33.92 -18.72
N GLN A 141 -11.23 34.57 -18.44
CA GLN A 141 -10.25 34.98 -19.44
C GLN A 141 -8.83 35.04 -18.84
N LEU A 142 -7.84 34.65 -19.64
CA LEU A 142 -6.42 34.81 -19.31
C LEU A 142 -5.83 36.10 -19.89
N SER A 143 -5.02 36.80 -19.10
CA SER A 143 -4.18 37.92 -19.56
C SER A 143 -2.97 38.10 -18.65
N HIS A 144 -1.77 38.25 -19.23
CA HIS A 144 -0.58 38.66 -18.50
C HIS A 144 -0.52 40.18 -18.25
N ASP A 145 -1.37 40.96 -18.94
CA ASP A 145 -1.54 42.41 -18.73
C ASP A 145 -3.04 42.71 -18.60
N PRO A 146 -3.67 42.33 -17.47
CA PRO A 146 -5.11 42.48 -17.31
C PRO A 146 -5.46 43.98 -17.24
N PRO A 147 -6.48 44.45 -17.99
CA PRO A 147 -6.87 45.85 -17.95
C PRO A 147 -7.52 46.19 -16.61
N GLY A 148 -7.29 47.42 -16.14
CA GLY A 148 -7.91 47.93 -14.90
C GLY A 148 -9.44 47.97 -14.87
N SER A 149 -10.11 47.65 -16.00
CA SER A 149 -11.56 47.51 -16.12
C SER A 149 -12.09 46.11 -15.80
N TRP A 150 -11.23 45.12 -15.58
CA TRP A 150 -11.64 43.76 -15.23
C TRP A 150 -12.37 43.71 -13.88
N SER A 151 -13.33 42.79 -13.79
CA SER A 151 -13.95 42.45 -12.50
C SER A 151 -12.88 41.93 -11.54
N CYS A 152 -13.01 42.30 -10.27
CA CYS A 152 -12.05 41.96 -9.20
C CYS A 152 -10.60 42.35 -9.47
N TYR A 153 -10.35 43.32 -10.37
CA TYR A 153 -9.01 43.82 -10.63
C TYR A 153 -8.34 44.35 -9.35
N SER A 154 -7.10 43.92 -9.13
CA SER A 154 -6.20 44.52 -8.16
C SER A 154 -4.82 44.76 -8.79
N PRO A 155 -4.08 45.80 -8.35
CA PRO A 155 -2.71 46.02 -8.80
C PRO A 155 -1.78 44.83 -8.51
N ASP A 156 -1.92 44.20 -7.34
CA ASP A 156 -1.14 43.03 -6.93
C ASP A 156 -1.46 41.80 -7.81
N GLY A 157 -2.73 41.59 -8.15
CA GLY A 157 -3.16 40.52 -9.06
C GLY A 157 -2.68 40.76 -10.50
N ALA A 158 -2.66 42.01 -10.97
CA ALA A 158 -2.12 42.37 -12.27
C ALA A 158 -0.59 42.15 -12.34
N GLU A 159 0.13 42.50 -11.27
CA GLU A 159 1.56 42.21 -11.15
C GLU A 159 1.83 40.70 -11.20
N ALA A 160 1.09 39.92 -10.41
CA ALA A 160 1.21 38.46 -10.44
C ALA A 160 0.86 37.88 -11.81
N ALA A 161 -0.18 38.37 -12.48
CA ALA A 161 -0.54 37.91 -13.81
C ALA A 161 0.61 38.05 -14.82
N GLY A 162 1.36 39.15 -14.76
CA GLY A 162 2.55 39.37 -15.60
C GLY A 162 3.76 38.51 -15.23
N ASN A 163 3.79 37.95 -14.02
CA ASN A 163 4.89 37.13 -13.51
C ASN A 163 4.57 35.63 -13.42
N SER A 164 3.38 35.22 -13.85
CA SER A 164 2.89 33.86 -13.65
C SER A 164 2.71 33.10 -14.95
N ASN A 165 2.92 31.79 -14.90
CA ASN A 165 2.19 30.86 -15.78
C ASN A 165 0.71 30.90 -15.37
N LEU A 166 -0.19 31.03 -16.35
CA LEU A 166 -1.62 31.21 -16.10
C LEU A 166 -2.41 30.05 -16.69
N SER A 167 -3.39 29.56 -15.93
CA SER A 167 -4.33 28.54 -16.39
C SER A 167 -5.77 28.93 -16.14
N LEU A 168 -6.65 28.50 -17.04
CA LEU A 168 -8.11 28.60 -16.92
C LEU A 168 -8.71 27.22 -17.23
N GLY A 169 -9.65 26.78 -16.40
CA GLY A 169 -10.27 25.46 -16.48
C GLY A 169 -9.65 24.39 -15.58
N ASN A 170 -8.52 24.68 -14.93
CA ASN A 170 -7.88 23.83 -13.92
C ASN A 170 -7.21 24.68 -12.82
N ALA A 171 -6.85 24.04 -11.71
CA ALA A 171 -6.27 24.69 -10.53
C ALA A 171 -5.19 23.81 -9.86
N GLY A 172 -4.33 24.42 -9.04
CA GLY A 172 -3.36 23.71 -8.19
C GLY A 172 -2.44 22.72 -8.94
N PRO A 173 -2.26 21.48 -8.43
CA PRO A 173 -1.41 20.48 -9.09
C PRO A 173 -1.81 20.20 -10.54
N ASP A 174 -3.11 20.20 -10.83
CA ASP A 174 -3.62 19.97 -12.19
C ASP A 174 -3.27 21.09 -13.14
N ALA A 175 -3.27 22.33 -12.64
CA ALA A 175 -2.81 23.47 -13.42
C ALA A 175 -1.33 23.38 -13.75
N VAL A 176 -0.48 22.93 -12.82
CA VAL A 176 0.95 22.71 -13.08
C VAL A 176 1.15 21.63 -14.14
N PHE A 177 0.43 20.51 -14.03
CA PHE A 177 0.47 19.44 -15.04
C PHE A 177 0.05 19.95 -16.42
N SER A 178 -1.08 20.68 -16.50
CA SER A 178 -1.58 21.26 -17.76
C SER A 178 -0.63 22.30 -18.34
N GLN A 179 -0.04 23.16 -17.51
CA GLN A 179 0.97 24.15 -17.91
C GLN A 179 2.18 23.44 -18.49
N PHE A 180 2.69 22.44 -17.80
CA PHE A 180 3.86 21.69 -18.24
C PHE A 180 3.61 20.89 -19.53
N ARG A 181 2.40 20.32 -19.70
CA ARG A 181 1.96 19.67 -20.93
C ARG A 181 1.93 20.64 -22.11
N ASP A 182 1.56 21.90 -21.87
CA ASP A 182 1.63 23.01 -22.83
C ASP A 182 0.80 22.74 -24.11
N THR A 183 -0.40 22.15 -23.97
CA THR A 183 -1.31 21.85 -25.10
C THR A 183 -1.81 23.13 -25.80
N GLY A 184 -2.03 23.05 -27.12
CA GLY A 184 -2.65 24.10 -27.93
C GLY A 184 -1.67 24.87 -28.80
N ALA A 185 -2.10 25.30 -29.99
CA ALA A 185 -1.24 25.98 -30.97
C ALA A 185 -0.60 27.28 -30.44
N SER A 186 -1.26 28.00 -29.51
CA SER A 186 -0.68 29.18 -28.86
C SER A 186 0.48 28.83 -27.93
N ASN A 187 0.69 27.56 -27.60
CA ASN A 187 1.70 27.03 -26.69
C ASN A 187 2.78 26.20 -27.40
N ALA A 188 2.87 26.28 -28.75
CA ALA A 188 3.88 25.57 -29.57
C ALA A 188 5.33 25.71 -29.10
N ARG A 189 5.64 26.79 -28.37
CA ARG A 189 6.97 27.13 -27.83
C ARG A 189 7.23 26.61 -26.40
N VAL A 190 6.29 25.86 -25.82
CA VAL A 190 6.30 25.28 -24.46
C VAL A 190 6.74 26.28 -23.38
N GLY A 191 6.17 27.48 -23.44
CA GLY A 191 6.61 28.62 -22.61
C GLY A 191 6.43 28.36 -21.11
N HIS A 192 5.33 27.71 -20.72
CA HIS A 192 5.09 27.43 -19.31
C HIS A 192 6.07 26.40 -18.77
N ARG A 193 6.30 25.31 -19.54
CA ARG A 193 7.32 24.29 -19.23
C ARG A 193 8.71 24.89 -19.08
N ARG A 194 9.10 25.78 -19.99
CA ARG A 194 10.41 26.47 -19.96
C ARG A 194 10.61 27.27 -18.67
N TRP A 195 9.56 27.94 -18.19
CA TRP A 195 9.63 28.67 -16.92
C TRP A 195 9.61 27.75 -15.69
N ILE A 196 8.84 26.66 -15.73
CA ILE A 196 8.86 25.65 -14.66
C ILE A 196 10.24 25.00 -14.53
N LEU A 197 10.91 24.74 -15.66
CA LEU A 197 12.22 24.12 -15.73
C LEU A 197 13.39 25.11 -15.69
N TYR A 198 13.14 26.41 -15.52
CA TYR A 198 14.21 27.40 -15.52
C TYR A 198 15.16 27.14 -14.33
N PRO A 199 16.44 26.80 -14.55
CA PRO A 199 17.29 26.27 -13.48
C PRO A 199 17.56 27.23 -12.33
N GLN A 200 17.65 28.52 -12.62
CA GLN A 200 18.02 29.56 -11.66
C GLN A 200 16.92 29.88 -10.64
N THR A 201 15.65 29.63 -10.98
CA THR A 201 14.52 29.91 -10.10
C THR A 201 14.66 29.10 -8.80
N GLN A 202 14.52 29.76 -7.65
CA GLN A 202 14.56 29.15 -6.32
C GLN A 202 13.23 29.29 -5.58
N ARG A 203 12.48 30.35 -5.88
CA ARG A 203 11.17 30.64 -5.26
C ARG A 203 10.09 30.83 -6.31
N MET A 204 8.91 30.30 -6.02
CA MET A 204 7.69 30.51 -6.81
C MET A 204 6.54 30.93 -5.89
N GLY A 205 5.42 31.35 -6.44
CA GLY A 205 4.19 31.58 -5.69
C GLY A 205 3.02 30.94 -6.41
N ALA A 206 1.99 30.50 -5.68
CA ALA A 206 0.84 29.86 -6.30
C ALA A 206 -0.47 30.38 -5.72
N GLY A 207 -1.43 30.60 -6.62
CA GLY A 207 -2.80 30.97 -6.29
C GLY A 207 -3.79 30.23 -7.15
N SER A 208 -4.90 29.82 -6.56
CA SER A 208 -5.87 28.93 -7.19
C SER A 208 -7.30 29.30 -6.81
N VAL A 209 -8.19 29.34 -7.79
CA VAL A 209 -9.63 29.32 -7.59
C VAL A 209 -10.12 28.00 -8.16
N PRO A 210 -10.63 27.05 -7.34
CA PRO A 210 -11.14 25.78 -7.84
C PRO A 210 -12.42 26.01 -8.65
N GLY A 211 -12.73 25.09 -9.56
CA GLY A 211 -13.95 25.16 -10.36
C GLY A 211 -15.18 24.79 -9.54
N ALA A 212 -16.31 25.45 -9.80
CA ALA A 212 -17.61 25.10 -9.25
C ALA A 212 -18.71 25.44 -10.27
N ASP A 213 -19.97 25.10 -9.99
CA ASP A 213 -21.08 25.44 -10.88
C ASP A 213 -21.18 26.95 -11.11
N GLY A 214 -20.95 27.39 -12.35
CA GLY A 214 -20.93 28.80 -12.73
C GLY A 214 -19.65 29.56 -12.35
N GLN A 215 -18.60 28.85 -11.91
CA GLN A 215 -17.30 29.40 -11.53
C GLN A 215 -16.19 28.63 -12.26
N TRP A 216 -15.42 29.34 -13.09
CA TRP A 216 -14.29 28.74 -13.80
C TRP A 216 -13.12 28.52 -12.85
N ALA A 217 -12.52 27.33 -12.89
CA ALA A 217 -11.24 27.10 -12.23
C ALA A 217 -10.17 28.00 -12.86
N ALA A 218 -9.25 28.52 -12.05
CA ALA A 218 -8.11 29.28 -12.52
C ALA A 218 -6.90 29.10 -11.61
N ASN A 219 -5.70 29.22 -12.18
CA ASN A 219 -4.45 29.20 -11.44
C ASN A 219 -3.48 30.27 -11.97
N ALA A 220 -2.72 30.84 -11.05
CA ALA A 220 -1.53 31.61 -11.35
C ALA A 220 -0.35 30.99 -10.59
N LEU A 221 0.66 30.54 -11.32
CA LEU A 221 1.94 30.06 -10.78
C LEU A 221 3.00 31.12 -11.09
N TRP A 222 3.37 31.93 -10.12
CA TRP A 222 4.45 32.92 -10.22
C TRP A 222 5.81 32.23 -10.42
N VAL A 223 6.52 32.56 -11.49
CA VAL A 223 7.75 31.86 -11.93
C VAL A 223 9.02 32.71 -11.96
N PHE A 224 8.93 34.02 -11.69
CA PHE A 224 10.09 34.93 -11.69
C PHE A 224 10.46 35.38 -10.29
N ASP A 225 11.56 34.87 -9.72
CA ASP A 225 12.11 35.40 -8.47
C ASP A 225 13.29 36.35 -8.71
N GLU A 226 13.89 36.79 -7.62
CA GLU A 226 15.08 37.65 -7.64
C GLU A 226 16.35 36.97 -8.17
N HIS A 227 16.32 35.63 -8.32
CA HIS A 227 17.42 34.82 -8.85
C HIS A 227 17.28 34.56 -10.35
N ALA A 228 16.18 35.01 -10.97
CA ALA A 228 16.09 35.02 -12.41
C ALA A 228 17.34 35.70 -13.00
N TRP A 229 17.98 35.01 -13.95
CA TRP A 229 19.20 35.49 -14.64
C TRP A 229 20.50 35.45 -13.81
N ASP A 230 20.48 34.84 -12.62
CA ASP A 230 21.72 34.49 -11.93
C ASP A 230 22.54 33.47 -12.74
N ALA A 231 23.75 33.16 -12.27
CA ALA A 231 24.58 32.13 -12.89
C ALA A 231 23.83 30.80 -12.90
N ARG A 232 23.80 30.15 -14.07
CA ARG A 232 23.13 28.85 -14.26
C ARG A 232 23.71 27.80 -13.30
N PRO A 233 22.89 27.17 -12.44
CA PRO A 233 23.36 26.08 -11.60
C PRO A 233 23.67 24.82 -12.43
N PRO A 234 24.43 23.86 -11.87
CA PRO A 234 24.58 22.55 -12.49
C PRO A 234 23.22 21.87 -12.71
N VAL A 235 23.06 21.20 -13.85
CA VAL A 235 21.93 20.33 -14.18
C VAL A 235 22.48 18.92 -14.45
N ARG A 236 21.73 17.88 -14.10
CA ARG A 236 22.20 16.47 -14.10
C ARG A 236 22.81 16.05 -15.43
N ASP A 237 22.10 16.31 -16.53
CA ASP A 237 22.43 15.75 -17.85
C ASP A 237 23.24 16.73 -18.72
N GLY A 238 23.58 17.91 -18.19
CA GLY A 238 24.21 19.00 -18.94
C GLY A 238 23.29 19.68 -19.98
N LEU A 239 22.07 19.18 -20.15
CA LEU A 239 20.98 19.71 -20.98
C LEU A 239 19.68 19.56 -20.18
N ILE A 240 18.60 20.21 -20.63
CA ILE A 240 17.27 20.06 -20.03
C ILE A 240 16.32 19.54 -21.09
N ALA A 241 15.94 18.27 -21.00
CA ALA A 241 15.01 17.66 -21.94
C ALA A 241 13.70 17.28 -21.26
N TRP A 242 12.61 17.38 -22.02
CA TRP A 242 11.39 16.65 -21.71
C TRP A 242 10.95 15.89 -22.96
N PRO A 243 10.88 14.56 -22.92
CA PRO A 243 11.21 13.70 -21.79
C PRO A 243 12.72 13.70 -21.47
N PRO A 244 13.11 13.51 -20.20
CA PRO A 244 14.52 13.40 -19.84
C PRO A 244 15.13 12.08 -20.34
N PRO A 245 16.47 11.97 -20.43
CA PRO A 245 17.13 10.70 -20.62
C PRO A 245 16.76 9.69 -19.51
N GLY A 246 16.55 8.42 -19.87
CA GLY A 246 16.18 7.35 -18.94
C GLY A 246 14.68 6.99 -18.96
N TYR A 247 14.20 6.37 -17.88
CA TYR A 247 12.84 5.87 -17.71
C TYR A 247 11.85 7.00 -17.39
N VAL A 248 10.75 7.06 -18.15
CA VAL A 248 9.69 8.06 -17.99
C VAL A 248 8.32 7.38 -17.97
N PRO A 249 7.49 7.60 -16.93
CA PRO A 249 6.14 7.06 -16.87
C PRO A 249 5.28 7.62 -18.01
N TYR A 250 4.60 6.76 -18.77
CA TYR A 250 3.82 7.15 -19.95
C TYR A 250 2.74 8.20 -19.63
N GLN A 251 2.20 8.21 -18.39
CA GLN A 251 1.19 9.18 -17.95
C GLN A 251 1.71 10.63 -17.93
N THR A 252 3.04 10.80 -17.84
CA THR A 252 3.70 12.12 -17.81
C THR A 252 4.38 12.47 -19.12
N LEU A 253 4.21 11.62 -20.13
CA LEU A 253 4.76 11.79 -21.44
C LEU A 253 3.79 12.58 -22.33
N PHE A 254 4.29 13.63 -22.96
CA PHE A 254 3.49 14.58 -23.73
C PHE A 254 3.91 14.59 -25.20
N PRO A 255 2.98 14.84 -26.15
CA PRO A 255 3.31 14.92 -27.57
C PRO A 255 4.44 15.92 -27.89
N ARG A 256 4.49 17.08 -27.24
CA ARG A 256 5.57 18.06 -27.42
C ARG A 256 6.81 17.64 -26.63
N TRP A 257 7.82 17.14 -27.33
CA TRP A 257 9.16 16.91 -26.80
C TRP A 257 9.99 18.18 -26.95
N SER A 258 10.93 18.40 -26.04
CA SER A 258 11.71 19.64 -25.99
C SER A 258 13.12 19.40 -25.46
N LEU A 259 14.10 20.11 -26.03
CA LEU A 259 15.47 20.18 -25.52
C LEU A 259 15.86 21.65 -25.35
N SER A 260 16.25 22.02 -24.13
CA SER A 260 16.76 23.34 -23.78
C SER A 260 18.24 23.30 -23.45
N TYR A 261 18.95 24.36 -23.84
CA TYR A 261 20.36 24.55 -23.51
C TYR A 261 20.66 26.05 -23.40
N ASP A 262 21.48 26.41 -22.42
CA ASP A 262 21.87 27.79 -22.11
C ASP A 262 22.51 28.51 -23.29
N ASP A 263 21.95 29.66 -23.68
CA ASP A 263 22.39 30.50 -24.80
C ASP A 263 22.62 29.77 -26.15
N ALA A 264 22.05 28.57 -26.34
CA ALA A 264 22.19 27.83 -27.59
C ALA A 264 21.32 28.41 -28.72
N ASP A 265 21.86 28.40 -29.94
CA ASP A 265 21.12 28.73 -31.16
C ASP A 265 20.68 27.43 -31.86
N PHE A 266 19.37 27.26 -31.96
CA PHE A 266 18.71 26.10 -32.58
C PHE A 266 18.19 26.39 -33.99
N SER A 267 18.47 27.57 -34.56
CA SER A 267 17.91 28.00 -35.85
C SER A 267 18.33 27.11 -37.03
N SER A 268 19.47 26.44 -36.94
CA SER A 268 19.95 25.43 -37.89
C SER A 268 19.73 23.98 -37.46
N ALA A 269 19.21 23.76 -36.25
CA ALA A 269 19.16 22.44 -35.65
C ALA A 269 18.14 21.53 -36.35
N SER A 270 18.42 20.24 -36.36
CA SER A 270 17.50 19.20 -36.86
C SER A 270 17.32 18.09 -35.85
N VAL A 271 16.16 17.44 -35.87
CA VAL A 271 15.84 16.31 -34.98
C VAL A 271 15.65 15.05 -35.80
N THR A 272 16.28 13.98 -35.36
CA THR A 272 15.96 12.61 -35.82
C THR A 272 15.66 11.75 -34.61
N MET A 273 14.77 10.78 -34.79
CA MET A 273 14.33 9.90 -33.72
C MET A 273 14.13 8.48 -34.23
N THR A 274 14.41 7.49 -33.38
CA THR A 274 14.01 6.09 -33.61
C THR A 274 13.23 5.56 -32.42
N HIS A 275 12.27 4.67 -32.67
CA HIS A 275 11.54 3.88 -31.68
C HIS A 275 11.88 2.42 -31.94
N GLU A 276 12.49 1.73 -30.97
CA GLU A 276 13.00 0.35 -31.13
C GLU A 276 13.91 0.20 -32.37
N GLY A 277 14.75 1.21 -32.62
CA GLY A 277 15.65 1.29 -33.78
C GLY A 277 14.97 1.57 -35.12
N VAL A 278 13.64 1.72 -35.16
CA VAL A 278 12.88 2.10 -36.36
C VAL A 278 12.72 3.63 -36.42
N PRO A 279 13.06 4.30 -37.54
CA PRO A 279 12.89 5.74 -37.66
C PRO A 279 11.46 6.21 -37.42
N VAL A 280 11.30 7.23 -36.58
CA VAL A 280 10.04 7.93 -36.31
C VAL A 280 10.09 9.30 -36.97
N ALA A 281 9.04 9.64 -37.72
CA ALA A 281 8.90 10.98 -38.27
C ALA A 281 8.65 11.99 -37.14
N VAL A 282 9.27 13.16 -37.23
CA VAL A 282 9.11 14.24 -36.25
C VAL A 282 8.66 15.52 -36.93
N GLN A 283 7.72 16.21 -36.29
CA GLN A 283 7.31 17.56 -36.67
C GLN A 283 7.99 18.56 -35.75
N VAL A 284 8.97 19.31 -36.26
CA VAL A 284 9.65 20.37 -35.51
C VAL A 284 8.76 21.62 -35.48
N GLU A 285 8.52 22.16 -34.29
CA GLU A 285 7.79 23.41 -34.09
C GLU A 285 8.67 24.61 -34.45
N PRO A 286 8.10 25.77 -34.83
CA PRO A 286 8.89 26.97 -35.07
C PRO A 286 9.72 27.37 -33.84
N TYR A 287 10.98 27.76 -34.07
CA TYR A 287 11.90 28.17 -33.01
C TYR A 287 11.62 29.59 -32.51
N PHE A 288 11.60 29.77 -31.18
CA PHE A 288 11.38 31.05 -30.51
C PHE A 288 12.33 31.24 -29.32
N GLU A 289 12.93 32.43 -29.25
CA GLU A 289 13.74 32.90 -28.13
C GLU A 289 12.88 33.72 -27.13
N GLY A 290 13.45 34.06 -25.98
CA GLY A 290 12.86 34.99 -25.01
C GLY A 290 11.99 34.36 -23.90
N TYR A 291 12.06 33.04 -23.73
CA TYR A 291 11.36 32.31 -22.67
C TYR A 291 12.34 31.33 -22.01
N GLY A 292 12.60 31.42 -20.71
CA GLY A 292 13.60 30.56 -20.05
C GLY A 292 14.90 30.39 -20.83
N GLU A 293 15.46 29.18 -20.83
CA GLU A 293 16.54 28.80 -21.74
C GLU A 293 16.03 28.64 -23.18
N ASN A 294 16.92 28.81 -24.16
CA ASN A 294 16.60 28.54 -25.56
C ASN A 294 16.26 27.06 -25.75
N THR A 295 15.19 26.79 -26.50
CA THR A 295 14.58 25.46 -26.59
C THR A 295 14.16 25.14 -28.01
N LEU A 296 14.49 23.93 -28.47
CA LEU A 296 13.90 23.32 -29.66
C LEU A 296 12.75 22.40 -29.24
N VAL A 297 11.63 22.44 -29.97
CA VAL A 297 10.43 21.65 -29.68
C VAL A 297 10.04 20.85 -30.91
N TRP A 298 9.64 19.60 -30.72
CA TRP A 298 9.13 18.74 -31.79
C TRP A 298 8.07 17.77 -31.28
N MET A 299 7.30 17.17 -32.19
CA MET A 299 6.33 16.12 -31.89
C MET A 299 6.64 14.87 -32.70
N PRO A 300 6.73 13.68 -32.07
CA PRO A 300 6.90 12.44 -32.79
C PRO A 300 5.57 11.88 -33.31
N GLU A 301 5.52 11.45 -34.57
CA GLU A 301 4.35 10.75 -35.12
C GLU A 301 4.15 9.38 -34.41
N PRO A 302 2.89 8.93 -34.21
CA PRO A 302 1.64 9.51 -34.70
C PRO A 302 1.03 10.61 -33.79
N TYR A 303 1.70 10.94 -32.68
CA TYR A 303 1.12 11.78 -31.63
C TYR A 303 0.92 13.24 -32.07
N GLN A 304 -0.30 13.75 -31.84
CA GLN A 304 -0.68 15.12 -32.14
C GLN A 304 -0.88 15.95 -30.88
N ASP A 305 -0.91 17.28 -31.05
CA ASP A 305 -1.15 18.22 -29.96
C ASP A 305 -2.44 17.89 -29.19
N GLY A 306 -2.33 17.73 -27.87
CA GLY A 306 -3.46 17.41 -26.99
C GLY A 306 -3.81 15.93 -26.88
N GLU A 307 -3.14 15.03 -27.60
CA GLU A 307 -3.28 13.58 -27.41
C GLU A 307 -2.58 13.09 -26.13
N THR A 308 -3.10 12.00 -25.59
CA THR A 308 -2.49 11.27 -24.46
C THR A 308 -1.55 10.21 -25.01
N TRP A 309 -0.41 10.00 -24.34
CA TRP A 309 0.49 8.92 -24.73
C TRP A 309 -0.17 7.56 -24.47
N SER A 310 0.03 6.60 -25.37
CA SER A 310 -0.56 5.27 -25.22
C SER A 310 0.14 4.50 -24.10
N ARG A 311 -0.61 3.71 -23.32
CA ARG A 311 -0.03 2.81 -22.32
C ARG A 311 0.83 1.74 -23.02
N PRO A 312 2.11 1.61 -22.67
CA PRO A 312 2.97 0.62 -23.29
C PRO A 312 2.78 -0.77 -22.66
N ASP A 313 2.76 -1.83 -23.47
CA ASP A 313 2.67 -3.23 -22.99
C ASP A 313 4.00 -3.74 -22.40
N ALA A 314 5.11 -3.07 -22.74
CA ALA A 314 6.46 -3.30 -22.24
C ALA A 314 7.27 -2.01 -22.39
N ASP A 315 8.41 -1.90 -21.72
CA ASP A 315 9.28 -0.71 -21.85
C ASP A 315 9.63 -0.42 -23.33
N GLU A 316 9.37 0.81 -23.79
CA GLU A 316 9.60 1.26 -25.17
C GLU A 316 10.77 2.26 -25.25
N GLN A 317 11.79 1.96 -26.02
CA GLN A 317 12.97 2.81 -26.17
C GLN A 317 12.87 3.74 -27.39
N TYR A 318 13.12 5.03 -27.13
CA TYR A 318 13.26 6.07 -28.13
C TYR A 318 14.68 6.65 -28.08
N GLN A 319 15.38 6.65 -29.20
CA GLN A 319 16.67 7.35 -29.33
C GLN A 319 16.46 8.67 -30.06
N VAL A 320 16.87 9.77 -29.44
CA VAL A 320 16.78 11.13 -29.99
C VAL A 320 18.16 11.61 -30.38
N THR A 321 18.27 12.21 -31.56
CA THR A 321 19.46 12.97 -31.98
C THR A 321 19.02 14.37 -32.40
N VAL A 322 19.53 15.38 -31.70
CA VAL A 322 19.40 16.80 -32.08
C VAL A 322 20.76 17.26 -32.61
N SER A 323 20.83 17.50 -33.91
CA SER A 323 22.07 17.86 -34.61
C SER A 323 22.13 19.35 -34.93
N ASP A 324 23.34 19.85 -35.18
CA ASP A 324 23.60 21.21 -35.65
C ASP A 324 23.12 22.33 -34.69
N VAL A 325 23.21 22.07 -33.38
CA VAL A 325 22.97 23.09 -32.35
C VAL A 325 24.23 23.93 -32.17
N ILE A 326 24.11 25.25 -32.24
CA ILE A 326 25.26 26.14 -32.06
C ILE A 326 25.39 26.52 -30.58
N VAL A 327 26.48 26.12 -29.95
CA VAL A 327 26.85 26.46 -28.57
C VAL A 327 28.21 27.14 -28.58
N ASP A 328 28.31 28.33 -28.00
CA ASP A 328 29.55 29.14 -28.00
C ASP A 328 30.18 29.33 -29.40
N GLY A 329 29.34 29.39 -30.44
CA GLY A 329 29.76 29.54 -31.84
C GLY A 329 30.28 28.26 -32.51
N ALA A 330 30.17 27.10 -31.85
CA ALA A 330 30.52 25.79 -32.41
C ALA A 330 29.28 24.89 -32.56
N SER A 331 29.21 24.12 -33.64
CA SER A 331 28.17 23.10 -33.82
C SER A 331 28.40 21.92 -32.86
N ARG A 332 27.31 21.47 -32.24
CA ARG A 332 27.26 20.35 -31.31
C ARG A 332 26.00 19.53 -31.56
N ASP A 333 26.17 18.21 -31.48
CA ASP A 333 25.07 17.25 -31.52
C ASP A 333 24.78 16.74 -30.11
N PHE A 334 23.50 16.48 -29.84
CA PHE A 334 23.02 15.85 -28.61
C PHE A 334 22.33 14.53 -28.96
N VAL A 335 22.74 13.45 -28.30
CA VAL A 335 22.15 12.12 -28.46
C VAL A 335 21.78 11.59 -27.09
N TYR A 336 20.54 11.14 -26.92
CA TYR A 336 20.07 10.55 -25.66
C TYR A 336 18.94 9.55 -25.91
N GLU A 337 18.67 8.73 -24.89
CA GLU A 337 17.67 7.68 -24.94
C GLU A 337 16.60 7.93 -23.88
N VAL A 338 15.33 7.79 -24.29
CA VAL A 338 14.14 7.83 -23.44
C VAL A 338 13.54 6.43 -23.43
N THR A 339 13.24 5.90 -22.26
CA THR A 339 12.54 4.62 -22.11
C THR A 339 11.17 4.89 -21.50
N VAL A 340 10.11 4.72 -22.28
CA VAL A 340 8.73 4.88 -21.81
C VAL A 340 8.30 3.60 -21.15
N PHE A 341 7.73 3.66 -19.95
CA PHE A 341 7.28 2.47 -19.23
C PHE A 341 5.95 2.67 -18.52
N ASP A 342 5.30 1.56 -18.20
CA ASP A 342 4.15 1.52 -17.32
C ASP A 342 4.58 1.42 -15.84
N PRO A 343 4.35 2.46 -15.02
CA PRO A 343 4.73 2.45 -13.61
C PRO A 343 3.90 1.51 -12.73
N ASP A 344 2.77 0.99 -13.22
CA ASP A 344 2.01 -0.05 -12.52
C ASP A 344 2.67 -1.44 -12.65
N VAL A 345 3.58 -1.60 -13.61
CA VAL A 345 4.31 -2.85 -13.85
C VAL A 345 5.67 -2.80 -13.19
N LYS A 346 5.88 -3.69 -12.21
CA LYS A 346 7.18 -3.91 -11.55
C LYS A 346 8.23 -4.42 -12.55
N GLY A 347 9.40 -3.78 -12.55
CA GLY A 347 10.47 -4.06 -13.52
C GLY A 347 11.30 -5.28 -13.16
N ALA A 348 12.20 -5.69 -14.06
CA ALA A 348 13.14 -6.79 -13.80
C ALA A 348 14.16 -6.47 -12.69
N ASP A 349 14.29 -5.20 -12.31
CA ASP A 349 15.11 -4.66 -11.23
C ASP A 349 14.38 -4.56 -9.89
N TYR A 350 13.03 -4.67 -9.86
CA TYR A 350 12.27 -4.71 -8.60
C TYR A 350 12.69 -5.88 -7.72
N ARG A 351 13.00 -5.60 -6.45
CA ARG A 351 13.26 -6.62 -5.42
C ARG A 351 12.43 -6.29 -4.19
N PRO A 352 11.53 -7.19 -3.73
CA PRO A 352 10.82 -6.96 -2.48
C PRO A 352 11.81 -6.96 -1.32
N GLN A 353 11.58 -6.11 -0.33
CA GLN A 353 12.41 -6.12 0.87
C GLN A 353 12.30 -7.47 1.58
N THR A 354 13.44 -8.03 1.98
CA THR A 354 13.51 -9.29 2.72
C THR A 354 13.92 -9.01 4.15
N ILE A 355 13.18 -9.56 5.12
CA ILE A 355 13.52 -9.50 6.54
C ILE A 355 14.27 -10.79 6.91
N THR A 356 15.35 -10.67 7.68
CA THR A 356 16.13 -11.80 8.20
C THR A 356 16.25 -11.68 9.70
N GLY A 357 15.98 -12.77 10.43
CA GLY A 357 16.05 -12.80 11.89
C GLY A 357 15.48 -14.10 12.44
N PRO A 358 15.40 -14.25 13.78
CA PRO A 358 14.80 -15.42 14.40
C PRO A 358 13.27 -15.45 14.19
N SER A 359 12.74 -16.55 13.67
CA SER A 359 11.29 -16.78 13.54
C SER A 359 10.64 -17.26 14.84
N ASN A 360 11.44 -17.77 15.79
CA ASN A 360 10.98 -18.19 17.12
C ASN A 360 11.59 -17.27 18.17
N LEU A 361 10.72 -16.58 18.92
CA LEU A 361 11.09 -15.59 19.92
C LEU A 361 10.74 -16.07 21.33
N GLN A 362 11.49 -15.59 22.31
CA GLN A 362 11.16 -15.75 23.72
C GLN A 362 10.50 -14.48 24.25
N LEU A 363 9.38 -14.64 24.94
CA LEU A 363 8.67 -13.54 25.60
C LEU A 363 9.63 -12.70 26.45
N GLY A 364 9.62 -11.38 26.27
CA GLY A 364 10.46 -10.44 27.00
C GLY A 364 11.95 -10.44 26.61
N SER A 365 12.38 -11.25 25.64
CA SER A 365 13.76 -11.28 25.16
C SER A 365 13.90 -10.46 23.87
N ALA A 366 14.90 -9.59 23.81
CA ALA A 366 15.19 -8.82 22.60
C ALA A 366 15.67 -9.73 21.47
N ALA A 367 15.14 -9.48 20.27
CA ALA A 367 15.57 -10.09 19.02
C ALA A 367 15.91 -9.00 18.00
N GLU A 368 16.99 -9.22 17.26
CA GLU A 368 17.46 -8.34 16.18
C GLU A 368 17.00 -8.90 14.84
N PHE A 369 16.54 -7.99 13.98
CA PHE A 369 16.13 -8.27 12.62
C PHE A 369 16.89 -7.36 11.66
N ASP A 370 17.47 -7.97 10.64
CA ASP A 370 18.07 -7.29 9.51
C ASP A 370 17.07 -7.25 8.34
N PHE A 371 17.23 -6.29 7.44
CA PHE A 371 16.47 -6.25 6.19
C PHE A 371 17.28 -5.66 5.04
N SER A 372 16.90 -6.03 3.81
CA SER A 372 17.52 -5.47 2.59
C SER A 372 17.13 -4.00 2.39
N SER A 373 18.12 -3.16 2.12
CA SER A 373 17.90 -1.75 1.78
C SER A 373 17.35 -1.56 0.37
N VAL A 374 16.67 -0.44 0.16
CA VAL A 374 16.12 0.02 -1.12
C VAL A 374 16.93 1.25 -1.56
N ALA A 375 17.30 1.29 -2.84
CA ALA A 375 18.01 2.44 -3.40
C ALA A 375 17.17 3.72 -3.26
N GLY A 376 17.79 4.82 -2.86
CA GLY A 376 17.10 6.11 -2.68
C GLY A 376 16.23 6.22 -1.41
N ALA A 377 16.21 5.19 -0.55
CA ALA A 377 15.54 5.29 0.74
C ALA A 377 16.25 6.26 1.67
N THR A 378 15.47 7.12 2.33
CA THR A 378 15.88 8.12 3.32
C THR A 378 15.60 7.69 4.75
N GLY A 379 14.91 6.56 4.93
CA GLY A 379 14.65 5.93 6.21
C GLY A 379 13.80 4.66 6.02
N TYR A 380 13.45 4.00 7.12
CA TYR A 380 12.59 2.82 7.09
C TYR A 380 11.62 2.82 8.26
N GLN A 381 10.52 2.11 8.06
CA GLN A 381 9.57 1.80 9.10
C GLN A 381 9.32 0.29 9.17
N TRP A 382 8.93 -0.19 10.33
CA TRP A 382 8.49 -1.56 10.55
C TRP A 382 7.19 -1.58 11.35
N ARG A 383 6.41 -2.64 11.20
CA ARG A 383 5.18 -2.83 11.99
C ARG A 383 4.95 -4.29 12.35
N LEU A 384 4.19 -4.48 13.41
CA LEU A 384 3.63 -5.78 13.79
C LEU A 384 2.18 -5.87 13.36
N ALA A 385 1.72 -7.07 13.05
CA ALA A 385 0.32 -7.32 12.75
C ALA A 385 -0.14 -8.70 13.23
N GLY A 386 -1.44 -8.82 13.51
CA GLY A 386 -2.12 -10.11 13.58
C GLY A 386 -2.80 -10.43 12.26
N ALA A 387 -3.09 -11.71 12.01
CA ALA A 387 -3.86 -12.14 10.85
C ALA A 387 -4.95 -13.13 11.26
N SER A 388 -6.09 -13.06 10.59
CA SER A 388 -7.23 -13.96 10.82
C SER A 388 -7.96 -14.21 9.51
N LEU A 389 -8.40 -15.45 9.28
CA LEU A 389 -9.09 -15.83 8.06
C LEU A 389 -10.33 -14.94 7.81
N TYR A 390 -10.38 -14.33 6.63
CA TYR A 390 -11.51 -13.51 6.21
C TYR A 390 -12.60 -14.37 5.58
N ARG A 391 -13.86 -14.09 5.90
CA ARG A 391 -15.03 -14.87 5.44
C ARG A 391 -16.26 -14.01 5.12
N ALA A 392 -16.11 -12.69 5.02
CA ALA A 392 -17.27 -11.85 4.71
C ALA A 392 -17.69 -12.05 3.25
N TYR A 393 -18.98 -11.90 3.01
CA TYR A 393 -19.63 -12.01 1.70
C TYR A 393 -20.51 -10.78 1.53
N HIS A 394 -20.39 -10.09 0.39
CA HIS A 394 -21.08 -8.82 0.16
C HIS A 394 -22.00 -8.90 -1.05
N ASP A 395 -23.31 -8.94 -0.78
CA ASP A 395 -24.42 -8.99 -1.75
C ASP A 395 -25.32 -7.74 -1.69
N ALA A 396 -24.85 -6.68 -1.02
CA ALA A 396 -25.57 -5.43 -0.77
C ALA A 396 -26.91 -5.55 0.01
N GLU A 397 -27.41 -6.75 0.32
CA GLU A 397 -28.70 -6.96 1.00
C GLU A 397 -28.75 -6.37 2.41
N SER A 398 -27.58 -6.34 3.06
CA SER A 398 -27.38 -5.78 4.40
C SER A 398 -26.65 -4.44 4.39
N GLY A 399 -26.59 -3.77 3.23
CA GLY A 399 -25.84 -2.52 3.04
C GLY A 399 -24.37 -2.78 2.69
N LEU A 400 -23.47 -1.89 3.13
CA LEU A 400 -22.05 -1.90 2.74
C LEU A 400 -21.18 -2.91 3.50
N GLY A 401 -21.63 -3.45 4.64
CA GLY A 401 -20.79 -4.35 5.44
C GLY A 401 -19.51 -3.67 5.94
N ASP A 402 -18.34 -4.21 5.57
CA ASP A 402 -17.01 -3.64 5.84
C ASP A 402 -16.41 -2.92 4.60
N LEU A 403 -17.26 -2.59 3.62
CA LEU A 403 -16.91 -1.75 2.49
C LEU A 403 -17.18 -0.28 2.82
N GLU A 404 -16.31 0.58 2.29
CA GLU A 404 -16.39 2.04 2.40
C GLU A 404 -16.64 2.60 1.01
N ALA A 405 -17.74 3.31 0.83
CA ALA A 405 -18.08 3.95 -0.42
C ALA A 405 -17.66 5.43 -0.39
N ASP A 406 -16.95 5.86 -1.42
CA ASP A 406 -16.79 7.28 -1.75
C ASP A 406 -17.53 7.56 -3.06
N ASP A 407 -18.74 8.12 -2.92
CA ASP A 407 -19.61 8.48 -4.03
C ASP A 407 -19.91 9.97 -4.07
N SER A 408 -19.52 10.60 -5.17
CA SER A 408 -19.88 11.99 -5.46
C SER A 408 -21.40 12.14 -5.50
N SER A 409 -21.91 12.99 -4.61
CA SER A 409 -23.32 13.12 -4.23
C SER A 409 -24.33 13.03 -5.39
N GLY A 410 -25.38 12.23 -5.24
CA GLY A 410 -26.56 12.32 -6.12
C GLY A 410 -27.33 11.02 -6.35
N TYR A 411 -26.82 9.87 -5.88
CA TYR A 411 -27.48 8.57 -5.93
C TYR A 411 -27.06 7.73 -4.71
N ALA A 412 -27.60 6.52 -4.56
CA ALA A 412 -27.22 5.61 -3.49
C ALA A 412 -26.42 4.46 -4.10
N VAL A 413 -25.23 4.19 -3.56
CA VAL A 413 -24.38 3.06 -4.01
C VAL A 413 -25.11 1.73 -3.82
N VAL A 414 -25.82 1.53 -2.71
CA VAL A 414 -26.68 0.35 -2.54
C VAL A 414 -28.02 0.61 -3.22
N THR A 415 -28.37 -0.20 -4.22
CA THR A 415 -29.57 -0.03 -5.04
C THR A 415 -30.38 -1.31 -5.15
N GLN A 416 -31.69 -1.18 -5.41
CA GLN A 416 -32.62 -2.29 -5.68
C GLN A 416 -33.09 -2.30 -7.14
N GLU A 417 -32.44 -1.52 -8.00
CA GLU A 417 -32.83 -1.38 -9.40
C GLU A 417 -32.50 -2.62 -10.23
N ARG A 418 -31.46 -3.36 -9.80
CA ARG A 418 -30.89 -4.53 -10.46
C ARG A 418 -30.07 -5.30 -9.44
N ALA A 419 -30.04 -6.63 -9.54
CA ALA A 419 -29.23 -7.49 -8.68
C ALA A 419 -28.89 -8.80 -9.41
N ALA A 420 -27.74 -9.39 -9.11
CA ALA A 420 -27.31 -10.69 -9.63
C ALA A 420 -27.95 -11.82 -8.82
N SER A 421 -27.94 -11.67 -7.50
CA SER A 421 -28.67 -12.48 -6.54
C SER A 421 -29.54 -11.57 -5.65
N GLY A 422 -30.44 -12.13 -4.84
CA GLY A 422 -31.26 -11.29 -3.95
C GLY A 422 -32.13 -10.22 -4.64
N ALA A 423 -32.15 -9.02 -4.05
CA ALA A 423 -32.91 -7.84 -4.45
C ALA A 423 -32.07 -6.55 -4.53
N ALA A 424 -30.82 -6.54 -4.04
CA ALA A 424 -29.95 -5.38 -4.01
C ALA A 424 -28.59 -5.64 -4.69
N SER A 425 -27.93 -4.59 -5.17
CA SER A 425 -26.52 -4.63 -5.59
C SER A 425 -25.84 -3.28 -5.33
N PHE A 426 -24.53 -3.22 -5.53
CA PHE A 426 -23.77 -1.97 -5.56
C PHE A 426 -23.82 -1.36 -6.97
N HIS A 427 -24.07 -0.07 -7.09
CA HIS A 427 -24.14 0.67 -8.33
C HIS A 427 -23.19 1.86 -8.29
N PHE A 428 -22.46 2.08 -9.38
CA PHE A 428 -21.58 3.21 -9.61
C PHE A 428 -22.00 3.95 -10.87
N ALA A 429 -22.08 5.28 -10.77
CA ALA A 429 -22.42 6.17 -11.87
C ALA A 429 -21.65 7.49 -11.73
N HIS A 430 -21.48 8.19 -12.84
CA HIS A 430 -20.86 9.51 -12.86
C HIS A 430 -21.95 10.58 -13.03
N PRO A 431 -22.46 11.23 -11.96
CA PRO A 431 -23.46 12.28 -12.08
C PRO A 431 -22.89 13.54 -12.76
N ARG A 432 -23.64 14.64 -12.75
CA ARG A 432 -23.16 15.94 -13.25
C ARG A 432 -23.05 16.94 -12.09
N PRO A 433 -21.85 17.50 -11.80
CA PRO A 433 -20.54 17.13 -12.38
C PRO A 433 -20.13 15.69 -12.04
N PRO A 434 -19.23 15.07 -12.83
CA PRO A 434 -18.71 13.75 -12.50
C PRO A 434 -17.85 13.87 -11.25
N GLY A 435 -17.85 12.86 -10.40
CA GLY A 435 -16.93 12.74 -9.28
C GLY A 435 -16.70 11.28 -8.94
N ASP A 436 -16.17 11.04 -7.75
CA ASP A 436 -15.69 9.73 -7.32
C ASP A 436 -16.82 8.70 -7.24
N ALA A 437 -16.45 7.45 -7.51
CA ALA A 437 -17.33 6.30 -7.56
C ALA A 437 -16.53 5.05 -7.16
N VAL A 438 -16.12 5.02 -5.88
CA VAL A 438 -15.17 4.05 -5.32
C VAL A 438 -15.83 3.24 -4.20
N LEU A 439 -15.47 1.96 -4.12
CA LEU A 439 -15.85 1.04 -3.06
C LEU A 439 -14.64 0.28 -2.55
N THR A 440 -14.14 0.68 -1.39
CA THR A 440 -12.89 0.19 -0.81
C THR A 440 -13.18 -0.79 0.32
N PHE A 441 -12.45 -1.89 0.39
CA PHE A 441 -12.47 -2.75 1.57
C PHE A 441 -11.77 -2.04 2.73
N ALA A 442 -12.45 -1.93 3.89
CA ALA A 442 -11.84 -1.38 5.09
C ALA A 442 -10.63 -2.22 5.59
N PRO A 443 -10.67 -3.57 5.57
CA PRO A 443 -9.52 -4.38 5.95
C PRO A 443 -8.37 -4.31 4.95
N THR A 444 -7.14 -4.44 5.48
CA THR A 444 -5.99 -4.89 4.68
C THR A 444 -5.96 -6.41 4.67
N PHE A 445 -5.62 -7.03 3.55
CA PHE A 445 -5.61 -8.48 3.37
C PHE A 445 -4.21 -9.02 3.18
N VAL A 446 -4.01 -10.29 3.53
CA VAL A 446 -2.85 -11.11 3.13
C VAL A 446 -3.38 -12.31 2.35
N PRO A 447 -3.24 -12.32 1.02
CA PRO A 447 -3.61 -13.45 0.19
C PRO A 447 -2.76 -14.68 0.51
N ARG A 448 -3.35 -15.87 0.48
CA ARG A 448 -2.66 -17.16 0.53
C ARG A 448 -2.49 -17.73 -0.88
N PRO A 449 -1.67 -18.78 -1.08
CA PRO A 449 -1.63 -19.47 -2.37
C PRO A 449 -3.02 -19.99 -2.77
N GLY A 450 -3.45 -19.68 -3.99
CA GLY A 450 -4.79 -19.97 -4.51
C GLY A 450 -5.83 -18.88 -4.23
N ALA A 451 -5.42 -17.73 -3.67
CA ALA A 451 -6.34 -16.65 -3.35
C ALA A 451 -6.96 -16.02 -4.59
N GLN A 452 -8.24 -15.65 -4.47
CA GLN A 452 -9.01 -15.03 -5.54
C GLN A 452 -10.07 -14.10 -4.99
N LEU A 453 -10.40 -13.07 -5.76
CA LEU A 453 -11.60 -12.25 -5.59
C LEU A 453 -12.62 -12.65 -6.65
N VAL A 454 -13.85 -12.95 -6.22
CA VAL A 454 -14.98 -13.33 -7.07
C VAL A 454 -16.09 -12.29 -6.91
N PHE A 455 -16.71 -11.88 -8.00
CA PHE A 455 -17.83 -10.94 -7.97
C PHE A 455 -18.71 -11.08 -9.22
N SER A 456 -19.99 -10.75 -9.09
CA SER A 456 -20.92 -10.56 -10.21
C SER A 456 -20.81 -9.12 -10.73
N SER A 457 -20.59 -8.95 -12.03
CA SER A 457 -20.42 -7.65 -12.69
C SER A 457 -21.39 -7.45 -13.84
N TRP A 458 -21.97 -6.26 -13.96
CA TRP A 458 -22.76 -5.84 -15.11
C TRP A 458 -22.53 -4.38 -15.45
N LEU A 459 -22.06 -4.09 -16.66
CA LEU A 459 -21.84 -2.72 -17.13
C LEU A 459 -23.01 -2.25 -18.01
N GLY A 460 -23.68 -1.19 -17.58
CA GLY A 460 -24.72 -0.48 -18.33
C GLY A 460 -24.15 0.44 -19.40
N TRP A 461 -24.94 1.43 -19.83
CA TRP A 461 -24.47 2.48 -20.75
C TRP A 461 -23.28 3.21 -20.15
N ALA A 462 -22.14 3.09 -20.82
CA ALA A 462 -20.85 3.65 -20.47
C ALA A 462 -20.08 3.92 -21.77
N THR A 463 -19.36 5.04 -21.84
CA THR A 463 -18.43 5.30 -22.96
C THR A 463 -17.12 4.55 -22.74
N GLU A 464 -16.24 4.50 -23.74
CA GLU A 464 -14.88 3.97 -23.56
C GLU A 464 -14.06 4.71 -22.48
N ASN A 465 -14.47 5.94 -22.15
CA ASN A 465 -13.88 6.74 -21.08
C ASN A 465 -14.55 6.53 -19.72
N GLN A 466 -15.49 5.59 -19.60
CA GLN A 466 -16.05 5.16 -18.32
C GLN A 466 -15.67 3.69 -18.10
N VAL A 467 -14.71 3.46 -17.20
CA VAL A 467 -14.03 2.16 -17.06
C VAL A 467 -14.29 1.60 -15.68
N ALA A 468 -14.86 0.40 -15.61
CA ALA A 468 -14.99 -0.33 -14.36
C ALA A 468 -13.66 -1.02 -14.02
N THR A 469 -13.13 -0.80 -12.82
CA THR A 469 -11.84 -1.37 -12.40
C THR A 469 -11.93 -2.05 -11.03
N LEU A 470 -11.19 -3.15 -10.88
CA LEU A 470 -10.78 -3.70 -9.59
C LEU A 470 -9.30 -3.38 -9.41
N GLU A 471 -8.94 -2.83 -8.26
CA GLU A 471 -7.62 -2.30 -8.01
C GLU A 471 -7.02 -2.83 -6.72
N VAL A 472 -5.69 -2.82 -6.68
CA VAL A 472 -4.88 -3.26 -5.54
C VAL A 472 -3.89 -2.19 -5.14
N SER A 473 -3.62 -2.12 -3.84
CA SER A 473 -2.58 -1.29 -3.24
C SER A 473 -1.69 -2.14 -2.34
N GLU A 474 -0.37 -2.00 -2.44
CA GLU A 474 0.63 -2.63 -1.55
C GLU A 474 1.22 -1.63 -0.51
N ASP A 475 0.70 -0.40 -0.46
CA ASP A 475 1.23 0.73 0.33
C ASP A 475 0.17 1.39 1.22
N ASP A 476 -0.77 0.60 1.76
CA ASP A 476 -1.88 1.03 2.62
C ASP A 476 -2.90 1.98 1.94
N GLY A 477 -2.97 2.01 0.61
CA GLY A 477 -3.96 2.74 -0.18
C GLY A 477 -3.43 4.06 -0.72
N LEU A 478 -2.11 4.28 -0.66
CA LEU A 478 -1.48 5.51 -1.12
C LEU A 478 -1.33 5.53 -2.64
N SER A 479 -1.17 4.36 -3.27
CA SER A 479 -1.23 4.24 -4.72
C SER A 479 -1.90 2.94 -5.14
N TRP A 480 -2.64 3.00 -6.25
CA TRP A 480 -3.49 1.89 -6.69
C TRP A 480 -3.16 1.50 -8.13
N SER A 481 -3.11 0.20 -8.37
CA SER A 481 -2.87 -0.37 -9.69
C SER A 481 -4.04 -1.28 -10.09
N PRO A 482 -4.45 -1.30 -11.36
CA PRO A 482 -5.56 -2.14 -11.81
C PRO A 482 -5.17 -3.64 -11.83
N LEU A 483 -6.03 -4.48 -11.26
CA LEU A 483 -6.00 -5.94 -11.39
C LEU A 483 -6.91 -6.43 -12.53
N TRP A 484 -8.00 -5.71 -12.77
CA TRP A 484 -9.00 -6.02 -13.79
C TRP A 484 -9.67 -4.73 -14.26
N GLU A 485 -9.95 -4.64 -15.55
CA GLU A 485 -10.58 -3.46 -16.17
C GLU A 485 -11.64 -3.89 -17.19
N LEU A 486 -12.74 -3.14 -17.26
CA LEU A 486 -13.79 -3.28 -18.26
C LEU A 486 -14.23 -1.88 -18.75
N PRO A 487 -13.72 -1.41 -19.90
CA PRO A 487 -14.16 -0.15 -20.50
C PRO A 487 -15.56 -0.28 -21.10
N GLY A 488 -16.33 0.81 -21.05
CA GLY A 488 -17.58 0.92 -21.79
C GLY A 488 -17.38 0.92 -23.31
N ASN A 489 -18.49 0.79 -24.04
CA ASN A 489 -18.46 0.70 -25.50
C ASN A 489 -19.65 1.42 -26.17
N ASP A 490 -20.16 2.47 -25.52
CA ASP A 490 -21.35 3.22 -25.92
C ASP A 490 -22.61 2.34 -26.04
N SER A 491 -22.67 1.27 -25.24
CA SER A 491 -23.84 0.40 -25.14
C SER A 491 -23.93 -0.24 -23.75
N ALA A 492 -25.11 -0.73 -23.39
CA ALA A 492 -25.27 -1.56 -22.19
C ALA A 492 -24.97 -3.03 -22.52
N GLN A 493 -24.29 -3.74 -21.60
CA GLN A 493 -23.97 -5.15 -21.75
C GLN A 493 -25.24 -5.99 -21.99
N ALA A 494 -25.22 -6.78 -23.06
CA ALA A 494 -26.31 -7.70 -23.40
C ALA A 494 -26.31 -8.90 -22.44
N GLY A 495 -27.47 -9.17 -21.81
CA GLY A 495 -27.62 -10.25 -20.82
C GLY A 495 -27.75 -9.73 -19.38
N GLY A 496 -27.59 -10.64 -18.42
CA GLY A 496 -27.52 -10.32 -16.98
C GLY A 496 -26.09 -10.14 -16.51
N PHE A 497 -25.88 -10.17 -15.19
CA PHE A 497 -24.53 -10.17 -14.60
C PHE A 497 -23.68 -11.33 -15.10
N ALA A 498 -22.39 -11.07 -15.23
CA ALA A 498 -21.37 -12.08 -15.46
C ALA A 498 -20.54 -12.23 -14.18
N GLN A 499 -20.28 -13.47 -13.76
CA GLN A 499 -19.35 -13.73 -12.67
C GLN A 499 -17.92 -13.55 -13.18
N THR A 500 -17.15 -12.76 -12.46
CA THR A 500 -15.72 -12.48 -12.70
C THR A 500 -14.91 -13.08 -11.56
N THR A 501 -13.78 -13.70 -11.90
CA THR A 501 -12.80 -14.22 -10.94
C THR A 501 -11.45 -13.61 -11.26
N VAL A 502 -10.82 -12.99 -10.27
CA VAL A 502 -9.51 -12.36 -10.39
C VAL A 502 -8.56 -13.08 -9.41
N SER A 503 -7.47 -13.64 -9.92
CA SER A 503 -6.46 -14.27 -9.06
C SER A 503 -5.69 -13.20 -8.28
N LEU A 504 -5.37 -13.51 -7.03
CA LEU A 504 -4.53 -12.71 -6.14
C LEU A 504 -3.20 -13.42 -5.84
N ASP A 505 -2.84 -14.46 -6.59
CA ASP A 505 -1.66 -15.30 -6.34
C ASP A 505 -0.35 -14.50 -6.38
N ASP A 506 -0.24 -13.49 -7.24
CA ASP A 506 0.95 -12.63 -7.34
C ASP A 506 1.19 -11.80 -6.07
N TYR A 507 0.19 -11.72 -5.19
CA TYR A 507 0.20 -11.02 -3.91
C TYR A 507 0.23 -11.96 -2.70
N ALA A 508 0.40 -13.27 -2.92
CA ALA A 508 0.47 -14.25 -1.82
C ALA A 508 1.56 -13.86 -0.81
N GLY A 509 1.19 -13.78 0.48
CA GLY A 509 2.07 -13.36 1.57
C GLY A 509 2.38 -11.87 1.61
N ARG A 510 1.65 -11.01 0.88
CA ARG A 510 1.82 -9.54 0.93
C ARG A 510 0.58 -8.87 1.50
N ALA A 511 0.79 -7.77 2.24
CA ALA A 511 -0.32 -6.94 2.69
C ALA A 511 -0.86 -6.11 1.53
N ILE A 512 -2.14 -6.27 1.20
CA ILE A 512 -2.82 -5.53 0.13
C ILE A 512 -4.11 -4.88 0.60
N ARG A 513 -4.45 -3.74 0.01
CA ARG A 513 -5.82 -3.20 0.02
C ARG A 513 -6.46 -3.43 -1.34
N LEU A 514 -7.78 -3.56 -1.36
CA LEU A 514 -8.57 -3.78 -2.57
C LEU A 514 -9.70 -2.76 -2.64
N ARG A 515 -10.02 -2.31 -3.86
CA ARG A 515 -11.19 -1.46 -4.13
C ARG A 515 -11.74 -1.68 -5.52
N PHE A 516 -13.02 -1.38 -5.69
CA PHE A 516 -13.63 -1.19 -7.00
C PHE A 516 -13.69 0.32 -7.28
N ASP A 517 -13.35 0.72 -8.49
CA ASP A 517 -13.38 2.12 -8.92
C ASP A 517 -14.07 2.21 -10.29
N TYR A 518 -15.10 3.04 -10.42
CA TYR A 518 -15.67 3.36 -11.71
C TYR A 518 -15.03 4.65 -12.20
N ARG A 519 -14.02 4.52 -13.07
CA ARG A 519 -13.18 5.61 -13.52
C ARG A 519 -13.82 6.40 -14.65
N TYR A 520 -13.72 7.73 -14.60
CA TYR A 520 -14.02 8.62 -15.73
C TYR A 520 -12.76 9.26 -16.29
N LEU A 521 -12.42 8.88 -17.53
CA LEU A 521 -11.19 9.27 -18.23
C LEU A 521 -11.30 10.64 -18.94
N GLY A 522 -12.46 11.29 -18.88
CA GLY A 522 -12.72 12.58 -19.54
C GLY A 522 -13.61 12.46 -20.79
N GLY A 523 -13.88 13.61 -21.43
CA GLY A 523 -14.65 13.65 -22.68
C GLY A 523 -16.19 13.60 -22.51
N ILE A 524 -16.85 12.84 -23.39
CA ILE A 524 -18.30 12.63 -23.34
C ILE A 524 -18.55 11.38 -22.49
N TYR A 525 -19.59 11.41 -21.66
CA TYR A 525 -19.96 10.33 -20.76
C TYR A 525 -21.48 10.21 -20.59
N TYR A 526 -21.93 9.05 -20.12
CA TYR A 526 -23.30 8.84 -19.67
C TYR A 526 -23.42 9.25 -18.21
N PHE A 527 -24.18 10.33 -17.97
CA PHE A 527 -24.31 10.96 -16.65
C PHE A 527 -25.49 10.42 -15.82
N GLN A 528 -26.26 9.49 -16.38
CA GLN A 528 -27.49 9.02 -15.77
C GLN A 528 -27.18 8.06 -14.62
N THR A 529 -27.94 8.16 -13.54
CA THR A 529 -27.82 7.35 -12.32
C THR A 529 -28.94 6.31 -12.18
N HIS A 530 -29.56 5.90 -13.29
CA HIS A 530 -30.66 4.93 -13.31
C HIS A 530 -30.19 3.53 -13.76
N ALA A 531 -31.04 2.52 -13.53
CA ALA A 531 -30.88 1.06 -13.71
C ALA A 531 -30.19 0.51 -14.98
N ASN A 532 -29.96 1.36 -15.98
CA ASN A 532 -29.35 0.99 -17.26
C ASN A 532 -28.00 1.65 -17.52
N ALA A 533 -27.53 2.58 -16.70
CA ALA A 533 -26.29 3.33 -16.91
C ALA A 533 -25.33 3.10 -15.74
N GLY A 534 -24.02 3.18 -16.01
CA GLY A 534 -23.01 2.92 -14.99
C GLY A 534 -22.75 1.43 -14.74
N TRP A 535 -22.09 1.12 -13.65
CA TRP A 535 -21.58 -0.21 -13.34
C TRP A 535 -22.27 -0.79 -12.10
N PHE A 536 -22.68 -2.05 -12.19
CA PHE A 536 -23.30 -2.79 -11.09
C PHE A 536 -22.40 -3.95 -10.66
N ILE A 537 -22.25 -4.10 -9.34
CA ILE A 537 -21.43 -5.12 -8.69
C ILE A 537 -22.27 -5.83 -7.63
N ASP A 538 -22.18 -7.14 -7.55
CA ASP A 538 -22.92 -7.96 -6.59
C ASP A 538 -22.12 -9.23 -6.24
N ASP A 539 -22.55 -10.02 -5.26
CA ASP A 539 -21.97 -11.32 -4.90
C ASP A 539 -20.44 -11.31 -4.72
N ILE A 540 -19.90 -10.34 -3.98
CA ILE A 540 -18.45 -10.18 -3.79
C ILE A 540 -17.97 -11.13 -2.70
N GLU A 541 -16.98 -11.96 -3.04
CA GLU A 541 -16.34 -12.93 -2.15
C GLU A 541 -14.82 -12.91 -2.32
N LEU A 542 -14.09 -12.92 -1.20
CA LEU A 542 -12.66 -13.17 -1.15
C LEU A 542 -12.40 -14.58 -0.62
N VAL A 543 -11.61 -15.36 -1.35
CA VAL A 543 -11.31 -16.76 -1.03
C VAL A 543 -9.82 -16.90 -0.72
N GLU A 544 -9.49 -17.68 0.31
CA GLU A 544 -8.12 -17.92 0.79
C GLU A 544 -7.34 -16.63 1.14
N VAL A 545 -7.98 -15.68 1.83
CA VAL A 545 -7.31 -14.46 2.33
C VAL A 545 -7.46 -14.30 3.83
N ASP A 546 -6.41 -13.79 4.48
CA ASP A 546 -6.47 -13.34 5.87
C ASP A 546 -6.70 -11.83 5.93
N ALA A 547 -7.52 -11.36 6.86
CA ALA A 547 -7.59 -9.95 7.22
C ALA A 547 -6.48 -9.61 8.25
N LEU A 548 -5.76 -8.54 7.97
CA LEU A 548 -4.63 -8.05 8.75
C LEU A 548 -5.11 -7.04 9.80
N SER A 549 -4.72 -7.26 11.05
CA SER A 549 -4.84 -6.28 12.14
C SER A 549 -3.46 -5.68 12.42
N ALA A 550 -3.09 -4.66 11.63
CA ALA A 550 -1.80 -4.00 11.72
C ALA A 550 -1.76 -2.97 12.88
N GLY A 551 -0.63 -2.92 13.58
CA GLY A 551 -0.30 -1.84 14.51
C GLY A 551 0.33 -0.63 13.80
N ASP A 552 0.55 0.44 14.55
CA ASP A 552 1.18 1.66 14.04
C ASP A 552 2.63 1.40 13.57
N PRO A 553 3.05 1.96 12.42
CA PRO A 553 4.44 1.90 11.97
C PRO A 553 5.41 2.54 12.96
N GLN A 554 6.56 1.92 13.15
CA GLN A 554 7.66 2.40 13.98
C GLN A 554 8.91 2.63 13.13
N SER A 555 9.72 3.65 13.44
CA SER A 555 11.04 3.81 12.81
C SER A 555 11.96 2.63 13.15
N THR A 556 12.83 2.28 12.22
CA THR A 556 13.89 1.28 12.45
C THR A 556 15.05 1.85 13.28
N ASP A 557 15.89 0.98 13.83
CA ASP A 557 17.06 1.39 14.63
C ASP A 557 18.18 1.93 13.73
N THR A 558 18.33 1.32 12.55
CA THR A 558 19.28 1.71 11.51
C THR A 558 18.63 1.64 10.13
N ASP A 559 19.39 1.96 9.08
CA ASP A 559 18.95 1.86 7.69
C ASP A 559 18.80 0.41 7.19
N SER A 560 19.09 -0.59 8.02
CA SER A 560 18.99 -2.01 7.66
C SER A 560 18.64 -2.94 8.81
N SER A 561 18.29 -2.43 10.00
CA SER A 561 17.94 -3.28 11.14
C SER A 561 17.00 -2.63 12.14
N PHE A 562 16.30 -3.47 12.90
CA PHE A 562 15.50 -3.06 14.06
C PHE A 562 15.51 -4.16 15.14
N THR A 563 15.27 -3.75 16.39
CA THR A 563 15.18 -4.64 17.55
C THR A 563 13.73 -4.73 18.03
N PHE A 564 13.27 -5.94 18.31
CA PHE A 564 11.94 -6.18 18.85
C PHE A 564 12.02 -6.97 20.17
N VAL A 565 11.24 -6.54 21.17
CA VAL A 565 11.04 -7.25 22.44
C VAL A 565 9.56 -7.63 22.54
N PRO A 566 9.19 -8.92 22.41
CA PRO A 566 7.80 -9.32 22.45
C PRO A 566 7.23 -9.18 23.85
N ALA A 567 6.08 -8.52 23.96
CA ALA A 567 5.36 -8.32 25.21
C ALA A 567 4.24 -9.34 25.47
N LYS A 568 3.89 -10.16 24.46
CA LYS A 568 2.88 -11.22 24.54
C LYS A 568 3.32 -12.44 23.74
N ALA A 569 2.97 -13.63 24.21
CA ALA A 569 3.15 -14.88 23.48
C ALA A 569 2.10 -15.03 22.36
N GLY A 570 2.40 -15.84 21.34
CA GLY A 570 1.51 -16.09 20.19
C GLY A 570 2.20 -15.89 18.85
N SER A 571 1.44 -16.11 17.77
CA SER A 571 1.89 -15.84 16.40
C SER A 571 1.59 -14.40 16.02
N LEU A 572 2.56 -13.72 15.42
CA LEU A 572 2.41 -12.38 14.87
C LEU A 572 3.17 -12.26 13.54
N LEU A 573 2.77 -11.30 12.73
CA LEU A 573 3.42 -10.95 11.49
C LEU A 573 4.29 -9.71 11.70
N VAL A 574 5.39 -9.64 10.96
CA VAL A 574 6.25 -8.44 10.88
C VAL A 574 6.43 -8.03 9.44
N GLN A 575 6.49 -6.71 9.22
CA GLN A 575 6.75 -6.10 7.92
C GLN A 575 7.69 -4.90 8.07
N VAL A 576 8.42 -4.59 7.00
CA VAL A 576 9.21 -3.36 6.85
C VAL A 576 8.79 -2.63 5.58
N ARG A 577 8.98 -1.32 5.54
CA ARG A 577 8.84 -0.51 4.31
C ARG A 577 9.91 0.58 4.25
N PRO A 578 10.33 1.04 3.06
CA PRO A 578 11.20 2.19 2.94
C PRO A 578 10.40 3.49 3.10
N LEU A 579 11.08 4.53 3.54
CA LEU A 579 10.70 5.93 3.32
C LEU A 579 11.59 6.45 2.18
N LEU A 580 10.98 7.00 1.16
CA LEU A 580 11.62 7.41 -0.09
C LEU A 580 11.53 8.93 -0.23
N PHE A 581 12.51 9.54 -0.89
CA PHE A 581 12.49 10.96 -1.27
C PHE A 581 12.11 11.92 -0.12
N GLY A 582 12.59 11.63 1.09
CA GLY A 582 12.20 12.34 2.32
C GLY A 582 11.43 11.42 3.25
N ASP A 583 10.10 11.50 3.22
CA ASP A 583 9.21 10.80 4.14
C ASP A 583 8.08 10.03 3.43
N TYR A 584 8.19 9.82 2.11
CA TYR A 584 7.16 9.11 1.36
C TYR A 584 7.24 7.61 1.62
N PRO A 585 6.23 7.00 2.24
CA PRO A 585 6.23 5.56 2.47
C PRO A 585 6.15 4.80 1.13
N GLY A 586 7.01 3.81 0.97
CA GLY A 586 6.93 2.83 -0.10
C GLY A 586 6.05 1.64 0.26
N GLU A 587 6.04 0.65 -0.64
CA GLU A 587 5.36 -0.63 -0.47
C GLU A 587 5.88 -1.40 0.75
N TRP A 588 4.99 -2.13 1.44
CA TRP A 588 5.40 -3.03 2.51
C TRP A 588 6.09 -4.29 1.96
N SER A 589 7.04 -4.81 2.74
CA SER A 589 7.61 -6.14 2.52
C SER A 589 6.52 -7.22 2.59
N PRO A 590 6.76 -8.40 1.99
CA PRO A 590 6.03 -9.61 2.37
C PRO A 590 6.01 -9.78 3.89
N VAL A 591 4.95 -10.40 4.40
CA VAL A 591 4.81 -10.66 5.83
C VAL A 591 5.74 -11.80 6.24
N GLU A 592 6.48 -11.60 7.32
CA GLU A 592 7.23 -12.67 7.99
C GLU A 592 6.51 -13.09 9.25
N THR A 593 6.38 -14.41 9.46
CA THR A 593 5.71 -14.97 10.64
C THR A 593 6.70 -15.16 11.79
N LEU A 594 6.37 -14.62 12.95
CA LEU A 594 7.11 -14.76 14.19
C LEU A 594 6.25 -15.51 15.21
N VAL A 595 6.83 -16.52 15.85
CA VAL A 595 6.20 -17.29 16.92
C VAL A 595 6.87 -16.90 18.24
N VAL A 596 6.12 -16.25 19.13
CA VAL A 596 6.61 -15.92 20.47
C VAL A 596 6.17 -17.00 21.44
N SER A 597 7.13 -17.77 21.92
CA SER A 597 6.95 -18.67 23.05
C SER A 597 7.16 -17.94 24.38
N GLY A 598 6.25 -18.14 25.34
CA GLY A 598 6.46 -17.74 26.72
C GLY A 598 6.94 -18.94 27.54
N ASP A 599 8.17 -18.92 28.03
CA ASP A 599 8.61 -19.88 29.04
C ASP A 599 8.16 -19.38 30.42
N THR A 600 6.85 -19.47 30.68
CA THR A 600 6.31 -19.16 32.01
C THR A 600 5.30 -20.21 32.44
N THR A 601 5.26 -20.46 33.74
CA THR A 601 4.33 -21.32 34.51
C THR A 601 2.84 -20.94 34.36
N THR A 602 2.48 -20.16 33.35
CA THR A 602 1.14 -19.63 33.05
C THR A 602 0.31 -20.52 32.12
N ASP A 603 0.93 -21.45 31.37
CA ASP A 603 0.17 -22.36 30.49
C ASP A 603 -0.75 -23.31 31.28
N ARG A 604 -0.39 -23.62 32.53
CA ARG A 604 -1.15 -24.53 33.40
C ARG A 604 -2.52 -23.99 33.83
N ASP A 605 -2.76 -22.69 33.69
CA ASP A 605 -4.05 -22.09 34.02
C ASP A 605 -5.15 -22.43 33.00
N SER A 606 -4.76 -22.89 31.80
CA SER A 606 -5.69 -23.30 30.75
C SER A 606 -6.34 -24.68 31.04
N THR A 607 -7.61 -24.84 30.65
CA THR A 607 -8.38 -26.07 30.92
C THR A 607 -7.79 -27.27 30.18
N ASP A 608 -7.44 -27.09 28.91
CA ASP A 608 -6.83 -28.09 28.04
C ASP A 608 -5.47 -28.57 28.57
N TRP A 609 -4.63 -27.67 29.09
CA TRP A 609 -3.40 -28.09 29.77
C TRP A 609 -3.71 -29.02 30.94
N ARG A 610 -4.61 -28.63 31.85
CA ARG A 610 -4.95 -29.42 33.05
C ARG A 610 -5.54 -30.79 32.69
N VAL A 611 -6.31 -30.87 31.61
CA VAL A 611 -6.81 -32.15 31.09
C VAL A 611 -5.67 -32.98 30.49
N ALA A 612 -4.79 -32.37 29.70
CA ALA A 612 -3.62 -33.06 29.13
C ALA A 612 -2.67 -33.60 30.23
N GLU A 613 -2.50 -32.89 31.35
CA GLU A 613 -1.76 -33.39 32.52
C GLU A 613 -2.34 -34.73 33.02
N ILE A 614 -3.67 -34.82 33.11
CA ILE A 614 -4.36 -36.03 33.56
C ILE A 614 -4.14 -37.18 32.57
N TYR A 615 -4.28 -36.93 31.27
CA TYR A 615 -4.03 -37.95 30.24
C TYR A 615 -2.59 -38.48 30.30
N VAL A 616 -1.61 -37.58 30.25
CA VAL A 616 -0.20 -37.96 30.18
C VAL A 616 0.26 -38.61 31.47
N ALA A 617 -0.15 -38.10 32.64
CA ALA A 617 0.20 -38.72 33.92
C ALA A 617 -0.43 -40.10 34.10
N THR A 618 -1.70 -40.27 33.71
CA THR A 618 -2.45 -41.52 33.93
C THR A 618 -2.08 -42.58 32.91
N LEU A 619 -2.06 -42.24 31.63
CA LEU A 619 -1.98 -43.22 30.55
C LEU A 619 -0.59 -43.26 29.87
N GLY A 620 0.23 -42.22 30.08
CA GLY A 620 1.58 -42.14 29.53
C GLY A 620 1.65 -41.74 28.06
N TYR A 621 0.55 -41.28 27.46
CA TYR A 621 0.45 -40.95 26.03
C TYR A 621 -0.34 -39.65 25.79
N ALA A 622 -0.08 -38.98 24.66
CA ALA A 622 -0.76 -37.74 24.25
C ALA A 622 -2.24 -38.01 23.88
N PRO A 623 -3.22 -37.21 24.36
CA PRO A 623 -4.63 -37.48 24.12
C PRO A 623 -5.01 -37.36 22.64
N ASP A 624 -6.09 -38.04 22.25
CA ASP A 624 -6.79 -37.73 21.01
C ASP A 624 -7.55 -36.40 21.16
N HIS A 625 -7.71 -35.65 20.06
CA HIS A 625 -8.31 -34.31 20.15
C HIS A 625 -9.77 -34.34 20.64
N GLN A 626 -10.57 -35.32 20.20
CA GLN A 626 -12.00 -35.40 20.58
C GLN A 626 -12.16 -35.72 22.07
N GLY A 627 -11.32 -36.61 22.60
CA GLY A 627 -11.28 -36.93 24.03
C GLY A 627 -10.82 -35.75 24.87
N LEU A 628 -9.76 -35.04 24.44
CA LEU A 628 -9.30 -33.82 25.09
C LEU A 628 -10.43 -32.77 25.14
N GLN A 629 -11.00 -32.45 23.98
CA GLN A 629 -12.05 -31.44 23.86
C GLN A 629 -13.30 -31.81 24.67
N TYR A 630 -13.70 -33.08 24.68
CA TYR A 630 -14.84 -33.55 25.48
C TYR A 630 -14.69 -33.17 26.96
N TRP A 631 -13.50 -33.34 27.54
CA TRP A 631 -13.26 -33.01 28.95
C TRP A 631 -13.13 -31.51 29.18
N VAL A 632 -12.50 -30.78 28.26
CA VAL A 632 -12.43 -29.31 28.27
C VAL A 632 -13.84 -28.73 28.28
N ASP A 633 -14.69 -29.13 27.33
CA ASP A 633 -16.08 -28.68 27.23
C ASP A 633 -16.87 -29.01 28.50
N ASN A 634 -16.69 -30.22 29.05
CA ASN A 634 -17.38 -30.62 30.28
C ASN A 634 -16.99 -29.74 31.48
N ILE A 635 -15.71 -29.41 31.64
CA ILE A 635 -15.22 -28.54 32.73
C ILE A 635 -15.76 -27.12 32.55
N GLU A 636 -15.75 -26.60 31.33
CA GLU A 636 -16.13 -25.22 31.04
C GLU A 636 -17.64 -24.99 31.08
N THR A 637 -18.43 -26.01 30.75
CA THR A 637 -19.89 -25.86 30.59
C THR A 637 -20.70 -26.45 31.75
N LEU A 638 -20.15 -27.43 32.50
CA LEU A 638 -20.91 -28.14 33.54
C LEU A 638 -20.23 -27.99 34.91
N PRO A 639 -20.88 -27.34 35.90
CA PRO A 639 -20.31 -27.10 37.23
C PRO A 639 -19.92 -28.35 38.03
N LYS A 640 -20.40 -29.54 37.62
CA LYS A 640 -20.05 -30.81 38.28
C LYS A 640 -18.64 -31.31 37.91
N TRP A 641 -18.06 -30.80 36.83
CA TRP A 641 -16.77 -31.22 36.32
C TRP A 641 -15.71 -30.18 36.67
N THR A 642 -14.74 -30.61 37.47
CA THR A 642 -13.46 -29.95 37.70
C THR A 642 -12.34 -30.89 37.29
N PRO A 643 -11.09 -30.41 37.10
CA PRO A 643 -9.94 -31.28 36.81
C PRO A 643 -9.76 -32.41 37.83
N GLU A 644 -10.08 -32.18 39.10
CA GLU A 644 -10.07 -33.22 40.14
C GLU A 644 -11.11 -34.32 39.86
N THR A 645 -12.34 -33.95 39.52
CA THR A 645 -13.42 -34.94 39.21
C THR A 645 -13.20 -35.64 37.87
N VAL A 646 -12.57 -34.97 36.90
CA VAL A 646 -12.15 -35.58 35.64
C VAL A 646 -11.09 -36.64 35.91
N ALA A 647 -10.02 -36.30 36.67
CA ALA A 647 -9.00 -37.26 37.06
C ALA A 647 -9.58 -38.47 37.82
N GLN A 648 -10.57 -38.25 38.69
CA GLN A 648 -11.26 -39.33 39.39
C GLN A 648 -12.02 -40.26 38.42
N SER A 649 -12.71 -39.68 37.45
CA SER A 649 -13.51 -40.44 36.47
C SER A 649 -12.66 -41.30 35.51
N PHE A 650 -11.37 -40.98 35.34
CA PHE A 650 -10.48 -41.77 34.48
C PHE A 650 -10.32 -43.20 35.00
N PHE A 651 -10.36 -43.43 36.31
CA PHE A 651 -10.29 -44.78 36.88
C PHE A 651 -11.51 -45.65 36.62
N ASP A 652 -12.64 -45.05 36.21
CA ASP A 652 -13.82 -45.78 35.77
C ASP A 652 -13.73 -46.20 34.30
N GLN A 653 -12.74 -45.70 33.56
CA GLN A 653 -12.56 -46.01 32.15
C GLN A 653 -12.01 -47.43 31.96
N PRO A 654 -12.57 -48.24 31.05
CA PRO A 654 -12.10 -49.60 30.78
C PRO A 654 -10.61 -49.69 30.46
N LEU A 655 -10.06 -48.68 29.78
CA LEU A 655 -8.64 -48.62 29.44
C LEU A 655 -7.75 -48.48 30.69
N VAL A 656 -8.13 -47.62 31.63
CA VAL A 656 -7.38 -47.40 32.88
C VAL A 656 -7.50 -48.62 33.80
N GLN A 657 -8.67 -49.26 33.86
CA GLN A 657 -8.86 -50.50 34.62
C GLN A 657 -8.04 -51.67 34.04
N ALA A 658 -7.91 -51.74 32.72
CA ALA A 658 -7.06 -52.72 32.06
C ALA A 658 -5.56 -52.44 32.28
N GLN A 659 -5.15 -51.17 32.32
CA GLN A 659 -3.76 -50.76 32.55
C GLN A 659 -3.34 -50.90 34.03
N TYR A 660 -4.26 -50.62 34.97
CA TYR A 660 -4.01 -50.65 36.41
C TYR A 660 -5.01 -51.56 37.16
N PRO A 661 -5.01 -52.88 36.87
CA PRO A 661 -5.93 -53.83 37.49
C PRO A 661 -5.76 -53.82 39.02
N ALA A 662 -6.87 -53.97 39.75
CA ALA A 662 -6.86 -53.94 41.21
C ALA A 662 -5.99 -55.07 41.80
N GLU A 663 -5.89 -56.19 41.08
CA GLU A 663 -5.11 -57.36 41.49
C GLU A 663 -3.59 -57.13 41.40
N ALA A 664 -3.13 -56.12 40.64
CA ALA A 664 -1.71 -55.77 40.54
C ALA A 664 -1.19 -54.99 41.77
N GLY A 665 -2.08 -54.56 42.66
CA GLY A 665 -1.75 -53.80 43.86
C GLY A 665 -1.45 -52.32 43.58
N ASP A 666 -1.22 -51.57 44.66
CA ASP A 666 -1.00 -50.12 44.59
C ASP A 666 0.44 -49.75 44.21
N GLU A 667 1.42 -50.63 44.49
CA GLU A 667 2.83 -50.43 44.14
C GLU A 667 3.02 -50.24 42.63
N ALA A 668 2.43 -51.13 41.81
CA ALA A 668 2.52 -51.04 40.36
C ALA A 668 1.88 -49.76 39.79
N LEU A 669 0.81 -49.26 40.42
CA LEU A 669 0.19 -47.99 40.06
C LEU A 669 1.12 -46.81 40.38
N ILE A 670 1.68 -46.78 41.59
CA ILE A 670 2.59 -45.71 42.04
C ILE A 670 3.80 -45.62 41.12
N GLU A 671 4.44 -46.75 40.82
CA GLU A 671 5.61 -46.80 39.92
C GLU A 671 5.29 -46.29 38.50
N ALA A 672 4.12 -46.63 37.96
CA ALA A 672 3.70 -46.16 36.65
C ALA A 672 3.45 -44.64 36.63
N LEU A 673 2.76 -44.11 37.64
CA LEU A 673 2.49 -42.67 37.75
C LEU A 673 3.79 -41.87 37.92
N TYR A 674 4.75 -42.38 38.71
CA TYR A 674 6.06 -41.75 38.88
C TYR A 674 6.86 -41.70 37.56
N ARG A 675 6.86 -42.79 36.79
CA ARG A 675 7.52 -42.80 35.47
C ARG A 675 6.85 -41.86 34.47
N ASN A 676 5.52 -41.79 34.46
CA ASN A 676 4.80 -40.90 33.54
C ASN A 676 5.02 -39.44 33.88
N LEU A 677 4.85 -39.07 35.16
CA LEU A 677 4.90 -37.70 35.64
C LEU A 677 6.34 -37.19 35.79
N PHE A 678 7.16 -37.89 36.57
CA PHE A 678 8.51 -37.44 36.93
C PHE A 678 9.61 -38.01 36.04
N GLY A 679 9.34 -39.07 35.26
CA GLY A 679 10.35 -39.68 34.39
C GLY A 679 11.40 -40.50 35.11
N ARG A 680 11.13 -40.90 36.36
CA ARG A 680 12.03 -41.68 37.21
C ARG A 680 11.25 -42.67 38.07
N GLU A 681 11.96 -43.65 38.62
CA GLU A 681 11.40 -44.58 39.60
C GLU A 681 11.11 -43.86 40.92
N VAL A 682 10.07 -44.34 41.62
CA VAL A 682 9.76 -43.88 42.97
C VAL A 682 10.85 -44.34 43.94
N ASP A 683 11.31 -43.45 44.82
CA ASP A 683 12.27 -43.82 45.86
C ASP A 683 11.58 -44.61 46.99
N SER A 684 12.37 -45.33 47.79
CA SER A 684 11.82 -46.21 48.83
C SER A 684 11.00 -45.47 49.90
N GLU A 685 11.32 -44.20 50.18
CA GLU A 685 10.61 -43.41 51.20
C GLU A 685 9.27 -42.90 50.63
N GLY A 686 9.30 -42.36 49.41
CA GLY A 686 8.09 -41.95 48.68
C GLY A 686 7.12 -43.11 48.45
N LEU A 687 7.63 -44.28 48.05
CA LEU A 687 6.79 -45.46 47.84
C LEU A 687 6.12 -45.92 49.15
N ALA A 688 6.88 -45.97 50.25
CA ALA A 688 6.34 -46.33 51.55
C ALA A 688 5.26 -45.33 52.02
N TYR A 689 5.47 -44.03 51.78
CA TYR A 689 4.49 -42.99 52.09
C TYR A 689 3.17 -43.20 51.31
N TRP A 690 3.24 -43.36 49.99
CA TRP A 690 2.05 -43.54 49.16
C TRP A 690 1.28 -44.83 49.47
N LEU A 691 1.99 -45.94 49.72
CA LEU A 691 1.37 -47.19 50.14
C LEU A 691 0.67 -47.06 51.49
N ASP A 692 1.21 -46.28 52.43
CA ASP A 692 0.55 -46.03 53.72
C ASP A 692 -0.70 -45.14 53.57
N GLU A 693 -0.66 -44.09 52.73
CA GLU A 693 -1.84 -43.26 52.44
C GLU A 693 -3.00 -44.06 51.84
N LEU A 694 -2.70 -44.94 50.88
CA LEU A 694 -3.69 -45.82 50.23
C LEU A 694 -4.16 -46.93 51.18
N GLY A 695 -3.23 -47.60 51.86
CA GLY A 695 -3.53 -48.74 52.75
C GLY A 695 -4.34 -48.35 53.99
N GLN A 696 -4.18 -47.12 54.49
CA GLN A 696 -4.99 -46.59 55.59
C GLN A 696 -6.28 -45.89 55.13
N GLY A 697 -6.54 -45.83 53.81
CA GLY A 697 -7.73 -45.19 53.24
C GLY A 697 -7.78 -43.68 53.43
N ARG A 698 -6.63 -43.02 53.66
CA ARG A 698 -6.53 -41.56 53.72
C ARG A 698 -6.61 -40.92 52.33
N MET A 699 -6.26 -41.70 51.30
CA MET A 699 -6.39 -41.35 49.90
C MET A 699 -6.97 -42.54 49.12
N ALA A 700 -7.81 -42.28 48.13
CA ALA A 700 -8.26 -43.30 47.17
C ALA A 700 -7.37 -43.32 45.92
N ARG A 701 -7.28 -44.47 45.22
CA ARG A 701 -6.52 -44.59 43.96
C ARG A 701 -6.90 -43.49 42.96
N ASN A 702 -8.20 -43.20 42.85
CA ASN A 702 -8.73 -42.17 41.94
C ASN A 702 -8.45 -40.73 42.35
N GLN A 703 -7.96 -40.48 43.56
CA GLN A 703 -7.50 -39.17 44.01
C GLN A 703 -5.99 -38.98 43.84
N MET A 704 -5.24 -40.05 43.61
CA MET A 704 -3.78 -40.02 43.66
C MET A 704 -3.13 -39.24 42.51
N ILE A 705 -3.64 -39.36 41.28
CA ILE A 705 -3.06 -38.71 40.09
C ILE A 705 -2.97 -37.19 40.30
N ILE A 706 -4.08 -36.57 40.69
CA ILE A 706 -4.14 -35.12 40.85
C ILE A 706 -3.31 -34.66 42.06
N ALA A 707 -3.22 -35.48 43.11
CA ALA A 707 -2.36 -35.21 44.26
C ALA A 707 -0.88 -35.22 43.85
N LEU A 708 -0.45 -36.17 43.01
CA LEU A 708 0.91 -36.22 42.47
C LEU A 708 1.22 -35.04 41.54
N ILE A 709 0.32 -34.71 40.61
CA ILE A 709 0.49 -33.56 39.71
C ILE A 709 0.63 -32.27 40.51
N ASN A 710 -0.31 -32.01 41.43
CA ASN A 710 -0.29 -30.80 42.26
C ASN A 710 0.94 -30.77 43.18
N GLY A 711 1.31 -31.92 43.76
CA GLY A 711 2.50 -32.05 44.61
C GLY A 711 3.80 -31.79 43.84
N GLY A 712 3.90 -32.27 42.60
CA GLY A 712 5.02 -32.02 41.71
C GLY A 712 5.21 -30.53 41.43
N TRP A 713 4.15 -29.86 40.97
CA TRP A 713 4.20 -28.41 40.68
C TRP A 713 4.42 -27.54 41.92
N ALA A 714 3.97 -27.98 43.10
CA ALA A 714 4.17 -27.27 44.36
C ALA A 714 5.58 -27.48 44.96
N ASN A 715 6.32 -28.51 44.51
CA ASN A 715 7.61 -28.86 45.05
C ASN A 715 8.72 -28.00 44.43
N THR A 716 9.40 -27.23 45.26
CA THR A 716 10.44 -26.26 44.85
C THR A 716 11.86 -26.84 44.88
N SER A 717 12.03 -28.15 45.09
CA SER A 717 13.36 -28.77 44.99
C SER A 717 13.88 -28.69 43.54
N PRO A 718 15.20 -28.51 43.32
CA PRO A 718 15.77 -28.46 41.97
C PRO A 718 15.43 -29.69 41.12
N GLU A 719 15.43 -30.87 41.73
CA GLU A 719 15.08 -32.13 41.06
C GLU A 719 13.62 -32.15 40.63
N ALA A 720 12.70 -31.75 41.52
CA ALA A 720 11.28 -31.66 41.19
C ALA A 720 11.00 -30.61 40.10
N GLN A 721 11.72 -29.49 40.10
CA GLN A 721 11.62 -28.49 39.05
C GLN A 721 12.05 -29.04 37.68
N LEU A 722 13.14 -29.81 37.62
CA LEU A 722 13.57 -30.48 36.38
C LEU A 722 12.56 -31.55 35.92
N ASP A 723 12.05 -32.36 36.86
CA ASP A 723 11.01 -33.35 36.59
C ASP A 723 9.77 -32.69 35.96
N MET A 724 9.34 -31.56 36.54
CA MET A 724 8.14 -30.84 36.10
C MET A 724 8.38 -29.98 34.85
N LEU A 725 9.59 -29.48 34.59
CA LEU A 725 9.95 -28.88 33.30
C LEU A 725 9.85 -29.91 32.17
N ARG A 726 10.40 -31.11 32.39
CA ARG A 726 10.23 -32.23 31.46
C ARG A 726 8.75 -32.57 31.27
N PHE A 727 7.98 -32.65 32.35
CA PHE A 727 6.55 -32.94 32.25
C PHE A 727 5.81 -31.86 31.45
N GLY A 728 6.06 -30.57 31.73
CA GLY A 728 5.48 -29.46 30.98
C GLY A 728 5.83 -29.48 29.50
N ASN A 729 7.07 -29.81 29.13
CA ASN A 729 7.44 -30.03 27.74
C ASN A 729 6.64 -31.17 27.10
N ARG A 730 6.42 -32.29 27.80
CA ARG A 730 5.56 -33.38 27.32
C ARG A 730 4.11 -32.93 27.14
N ILE A 731 3.59 -32.05 27.99
CA ILE A 731 2.23 -31.49 27.82
C ILE A 731 2.14 -30.62 26.57
N ARG A 732 3.15 -29.77 26.30
CA ARG A 732 3.19 -28.98 25.06
C ARG A 732 3.21 -29.84 23.80
N VAL A 733 4.02 -30.91 23.80
CA VAL A 733 4.01 -31.89 22.69
C VAL A 733 2.64 -32.57 22.58
N ALA A 734 2.02 -32.94 23.70
CA ALA A 734 0.72 -33.59 23.72
C ALA A 734 -0.41 -32.69 23.18
N LEU A 735 -0.39 -31.40 23.50
CA LEU A 735 -1.34 -30.41 22.98
C LEU A 735 -1.11 -30.15 21.48
N ALA A 736 0.14 -30.01 21.04
CA ALA A 736 0.46 -29.90 19.61
C ALA A 736 0.00 -31.14 18.81
N PHE A 737 0.13 -32.33 19.41
CA PHE A 737 -0.33 -33.59 18.82
C PHE A 737 -1.86 -33.65 18.70
N ALA A 738 -2.60 -33.14 19.69
CA ALA A 738 -4.05 -33.01 19.63
C ALA A 738 -4.48 -31.95 18.60
N GLN A 739 -3.80 -30.80 18.55
CA GLN A 739 -4.09 -29.73 17.60
C GLN A 739 -3.91 -30.21 16.15
N TYR A 740 -2.82 -30.92 15.85
CA TYR A 740 -2.59 -31.47 14.51
C TYR A 740 -3.73 -32.39 14.06
N GLN A 741 -4.26 -33.23 14.96
CA GLN A 741 -5.43 -34.06 14.67
C GLN A 741 -6.67 -33.22 14.32
N ALA A 742 -6.90 -32.12 15.04
CA ALA A 742 -8.03 -31.23 14.77
C ALA A 742 -7.88 -30.54 13.40
N ASP A 743 -6.68 -30.02 13.10
CA ASP A 743 -6.39 -29.30 11.86
C ASP A 743 -6.49 -30.20 10.62
N HIS A 744 -6.26 -31.51 10.77
CA HIS A 744 -6.24 -32.49 9.67
C HIS A 744 -7.44 -33.43 9.69
N GLY A 745 -8.50 -33.13 10.47
CA GLY A 745 -9.75 -33.90 10.46
C GLY A 745 -9.64 -35.32 11.01
N ILE A 746 -8.65 -35.63 11.86
CA ILE A 746 -8.51 -36.94 12.49
C ILE A 746 -9.51 -37.05 13.65
N LEU A 747 -10.64 -37.71 13.40
CA LEU A 747 -11.72 -37.91 14.37
C LEU A 747 -11.66 -39.31 15.00
N TYR A 748 -11.27 -39.40 16.28
CA TYR A 748 -11.20 -40.66 17.03
C TYR A 748 -12.45 -41.55 16.91
N ALA A 749 -13.64 -40.94 16.93
CA ALA A 749 -14.93 -41.61 16.80
C ALA A 749 -15.12 -42.30 15.45
N GLU A 750 -14.43 -41.86 14.40
CA GLU A 750 -14.53 -42.38 13.04
C GLU A 750 -13.42 -43.40 12.71
N LEU A 751 -12.34 -43.40 13.49
CA LEU A 751 -11.23 -44.34 13.33
C LEU A 751 -11.64 -45.80 13.59
N SER A 752 -11.03 -46.71 12.83
CA SER A 752 -11.16 -48.15 13.07
C SER A 752 -10.51 -48.54 14.41
N ALA A 753 -10.83 -49.74 14.92
CA ALA A 753 -10.20 -50.22 16.15
C ALA A 753 -8.66 -50.34 16.05
N ALA A 754 -8.14 -50.66 14.85
CA ALA A 754 -6.71 -50.71 14.60
C ALA A 754 -6.10 -49.30 14.61
N ASP A 755 -6.76 -48.34 13.96
CA ASP A 755 -6.27 -46.96 13.87
C ASP A 755 -6.32 -46.24 15.21
N ARG A 756 -7.31 -46.55 16.06
CA ARG A 756 -7.35 -46.08 17.45
C ARG A 756 -6.20 -46.61 18.29
N GLU A 757 -5.70 -47.81 18.02
CA GLU A 757 -4.47 -48.31 18.67
C GLU A 757 -3.24 -47.64 18.09
N SER A 758 -3.16 -47.48 16.76
CA SER A 758 -2.06 -46.76 16.09
C SER A 758 -1.93 -45.32 16.58
N LEU A 759 -3.03 -44.60 16.74
CA LEU A 759 -3.04 -43.23 17.27
C LEU A 759 -2.53 -43.18 18.71
N ARG A 760 -2.98 -44.10 19.58
CA ARG A 760 -2.49 -44.21 20.96
C ARG A 760 -1.00 -44.56 21.01
N GLN A 761 -0.53 -45.41 20.10
CA GLN A 761 0.89 -45.73 20.00
C GLN A 761 1.71 -44.54 19.52
N ALA A 762 1.25 -43.82 18.51
CA ALA A 762 1.89 -42.57 18.05
C ALA A 762 1.96 -41.53 19.17
N GLY A 763 0.87 -41.37 19.95
CA GLY A 763 0.83 -40.49 21.11
C GLY A 763 1.75 -40.92 22.27
N ARG A 764 2.11 -42.22 22.37
CA ARG A 764 3.17 -42.68 23.28
C ARG A 764 4.54 -42.32 22.73
N ASP A 765 4.77 -42.67 21.48
CA ASP A 765 6.07 -42.56 20.83
C ASP A 765 6.53 -41.11 20.70
N ILE A 766 5.61 -40.18 20.45
CA ILE A 766 5.93 -38.74 20.33
C ILE A 766 6.41 -38.13 21.65
N LEU A 767 6.03 -38.74 22.79
CA LEU A 767 6.46 -38.30 24.10
C LEU A 767 7.77 -38.97 24.55
N LEU A 768 8.25 -39.98 23.82
CA LEU A 768 9.53 -40.62 24.09
C LEU A 768 10.67 -39.67 23.73
N GLY A 769 11.65 -39.54 24.62
CA GLY A 769 12.82 -38.68 24.38
C GLY A 769 12.62 -37.20 24.70
N VAL A 770 11.40 -36.77 25.03
CA VAL A 770 11.15 -35.40 25.54
C VAL A 770 11.74 -35.28 26.95
N THR A 771 12.67 -34.33 27.12
CA THR A 771 13.39 -34.04 28.37
C THR A 771 13.02 -32.64 28.90
N SER A 772 13.76 -32.17 29.91
CA SER A 772 13.67 -30.78 30.39
C SER A 772 14.18 -29.76 29.35
N GLU A 773 14.93 -30.20 28.34
CA GLU A 773 15.48 -29.33 27.30
C GLU A 773 14.45 -29.01 26.21
N ALA A 774 14.29 -27.73 25.90
CA ALA A 774 13.33 -27.24 24.91
C ALA A 774 13.55 -27.85 23.51
N ASP A 775 14.80 -28.07 23.09
CA ASP A 775 15.11 -28.65 21.78
C ASP A 775 14.49 -30.03 21.58
N THR A 776 14.36 -30.82 22.66
CA THR A 776 13.73 -32.15 22.59
C THR A 776 12.21 -32.06 22.42
N ARG A 777 11.59 -31.01 22.95
CA ARG A 777 10.17 -30.69 22.72
C ARG A 777 9.96 -30.30 21.26
N GLU A 778 10.77 -29.39 20.73
CA GLU A 778 10.64 -28.93 19.34
C GLU A 778 10.88 -30.05 18.34
N ALA A 779 11.88 -30.90 18.57
CA ALA A 779 12.13 -32.08 17.75
C ALA A 779 10.93 -33.03 17.76
N ALA A 780 10.31 -33.26 18.92
CA ALA A 780 9.11 -34.10 19.01
C ALA A 780 7.91 -33.48 18.28
N ILE A 781 7.68 -32.16 18.40
CA ILE A 781 6.60 -31.47 17.68
C ILE A 781 6.79 -31.60 16.16
N ALA A 782 8.03 -31.45 15.67
CA ALA A 782 8.36 -31.59 14.25
C ALA A 782 8.12 -33.01 13.69
N GLU A 783 8.13 -34.04 14.54
CA GLU A 783 7.86 -35.42 14.11
C GLU A 783 6.36 -35.72 13.92
N ILE A 784 5.45 -34.93 14.52
CA ILE A 784 4.00 -35.20 14.55
C ILE A 784 3.43 -35.52 13.15
N PRO A 785 3.67 -34.72 12.09
CA PRO A 785 3.10 -35.01 10.78
C PRO A 785 3.50 -36.39 10.24
N SER A 786 4.77 -36.75 10.39
CA SER A 786 5.27 -38.05 9.92
C SER A 786 4.67 -39.23 10.69
N ARG A 787 4.33 -39.03 11.97
CA ARG A 787 3.76 -40.06 12.85
C ARG A 787 2.27 -40.27 12.59
N LEU A 788 1.58 -39.23 12.15
CA LEU A 788 0.14 -39.25 11.88
C LEU A 788 -0.22 -39.37 10.40
N ALA A 789 0.76 -39.35 9.49
CA ALA A 789 0.55 -39.42 8.05
C ALA A 789 -0.35 -40.58 7.58
N ALA A 790 -0.32 -41.74 8.25
CA ALA A 790 -1.16 -42.89 7.90
C ALA A 790 -2.63 -42.77 8.35
N LEU A 791 -2.97 -41.71 9.09
CA LEU A 791 -4.32 -41.43 9.60
C LEU A 791 -4.96 -40.21 8.93
N VAL A 792 -4.24 -39.55 8.02
CA VAL A 792 -4.73 -38.43 7.21
C VAL A 792 -5.07 -38.99 5.83
N ASP A 793 -6.34 -39.37 5.64
CA ASP A 793 -6.90 -39.83 4.36
C ASP A 793 -7.95 -38.84 3.84
#